data_AF-A0A9Q4EWW0-F1
#
_entry.id   AF-A0A9Q4EWW0-F1
#
_cell.length_a   1.000
_cell.length_b   1.000
_cell.length_c   1.000
_cell.angle_alpha   90.00
_cell.angle_beta   90.00
_cell.angle_gamma   90.00
#
_symmetry.space_group_name_H-M   'P 1'
#
loop_
_entity.id
_entity.type
_entity.pdbx_description
1 polymer ?
#
loop_
_entity_poly.entity_id
_entity_poly.type
_entity_poly.pdbx_seq_one_letter_code
_entity_poly.pdbx_strand_id
1 'polypeptide(L)'
;MKAYGQITLTVVNDGEQGNPGTPALNVVVANESQSIPCTNAGLVSKQMLLEIPFTGYEGFTKIACEVTVGELPSGISHTVENATPEKDGKVILNVAKNATLGGADILNGVINLTFTLKGQSVVKQFSWTKTKDGANGSARVYMLQPSTLIVKKLSGDKFSPEAVTFSGFYKDGNAAATNEYSGRFIIERSINGTTFETVYTSSKDEAISIYKVQKDDAAIKCTLCASGSITNKLDYQTVTVLNDGSNTNSGGVNLVEETNRGDKNWRWNMEVGDYTTSAESSNKINCAKLTRGSLAQSGWSYILYSKIMPEKYKPDEDYMISFDVKSNVTTSINAYLCDENSVKNTNDIGETYTAIKNEIVKDEWKQCIFQVRTKKTLLSTRQQVLYLTDMDSKPNTYYMFKNLQIERGTIVTDWKPAPEDVKNDVSSLEETIITKIGLEVDNLNKKISAKVDQTKFNQYIGENGEIITGITDKVNNVQIDLEGINTEVSKVQSTLDKKADGSTVQTLSQEFSAFKQSTEGFQQTVEKNYITKKGLSEELKKNASFTISLTNDNHIIPTDSTGENGNYSGCETTVSAVFGSELVTENCTFTQLPSQGVTGNWNPKTFTYTVTNMTTDTGYVDITAKYSVTISDKQEIRSDTKRFVLSKRKDVENTVVYTLQSSDTIIKKLTDNTFDPKTIKFSSFYREGNLSQKKYNGAFQILESDGGVFTEKYFSSVKQSEIVYTPKSDNVTKIQCVLYKELDKTDELDRYTINVISDQTVDIGCRNLIRNSKDLIFNSYGLVKI
;
A
#
# COMPACT_ATOMS: atom_id res chain seq x y z
N MET A 1 39.06 18.65 -3.48
CA MET A 1 38.77 17.20 -3.60
C MET A 1 37.82 16.86 -2.47
N LYS A 2 36.56 16.51 -2.79
CA LYS A 2 35.51 16.26 -1.80
C LYS A 2 35.64 14.85 -1.25
N ALA A 3 35.53 14.74 0.07
CA ALA A 3 35.48 13.50 0.82
C ALA A 3 34.19 12.73 0.52
N TYR A 4 34.30 11.41 0.40
CA TYR A 4 33.17 10.48 0.53
C TYR A 4 33.47 9.58 1.72
N GLY A 5 32.84 9.91 2.86
CA GLY A 5 32.73 9.01 4.01
C GLY A 5 31.60 8.04 3.73
N GLN A 6 31.95 6.77 3.57
CA GLN A 6 31.00 5.66 3.45
C GLN A 6 30.60 5.25 4.88
N ILE A 7 29.35 5.55 5.27
CA ILE A 7 28.77 5.02 6.50
C ILE A 7 28.17 3.66 6.16
N THR A 8 28.82 2.59 6.63
CA THR A 8 28.25 1.24 6.65
C THR A 8 27.40 1.11 7.92
N LEU A 9 26.08 1.16 7.77
CA LEU A 9 25.14 0.73 8.81
C LEU A 9 25.07 -0.80 8.79
N THR A 10 25.81 -1.45 9.68
CA THR A 10 25.56 -2.86 10.00
C THR A 10 24.36 -2.90 10.93
N VAL A 11 23.17 -3.16 10.39
CA VAL A 11 22.06 -3.66 11.22
C VAL A 11 22.41 -5.09 11.56
N VAL A 12 22.78 -5.33 12.82
CA VAL A 12 22.78 -6.69 13.37
C VAL A 12 21.32 -7.08 13.50
N ASN A 13 20.85 -7.93 12.59
CA ASN A 13 19.60 -8.64 12.78
C ASN A 13 19.80 -9.62 13.92
N ASP A 14 19.55 -9.17 15.15
CA ASP A 14 19.24 -10.10 16.24
C ASP A 14 17.91 -10.76 15.88
N GLY A 15 17.99 -12.06 15.63
CA GLY A 15 16.92 -13.06 15.51
C GLY A 15 15.53 -12.55 15.12
N GLU A 16 15.08 -12.94 13.93
CA GLU A 16 13.67 -12.88 13.58
C GLU A 16 12.79 -13.41 14.72
N GLN A 17 11.80 -12.58 15.03
CA GLN A 17 10.64 -12.85 15.83
C GLN A 17 10.10 -14.27 15.59
N GLY A 18 9.94 -15.05 16.66
CA GLY A 18 8.88 -16.05 16.70
C GLY A 18 7.57 -15.29 16.62
N ASN A 19 6.98 -15.21 15.42
CA ASN A 19 5.67 -14.60 15.20
C ASN A 19 4.67 -15.15 16.22
N PRO A 20 3.66 -14.36 16.66
CA PRO A 20 2.51 -14.93 17.35
C PRO A 20 2.08 -16.18 16.60
N GLY A 21 1.93 -17.32 17.29
CA GLY A 21 1.56 -18.57 16.63
C GLY A 21 0.34 -18.30 15.76
N THR A 22 0.49 -18.51 14.45
CA THR A 22 -0.59 -18.25 13.48
C THR A 22 -1.86 -18.94 14.00
N PRO A 23 -2.99 -18.23 14.17
CA PRO A 23 -4.20 -18.86 14.67
C PRO A 23 -4.54 -20.07 13.80
N ALA A 24 -4.88 -21.19 14.43
CA ALA A 24 -5.09 -22.44 13.70
C ALA A 24 -6.30 -22.30 12.76
N LEU A 25 -6.10 -22.67 11.49
CA LEU A 25 -7.18 -22.80 10.52
C LEU A 25 -7.95 -24.08 10.79
N ASN A 26 -9.28 -23.97 10.90
CA ASN A 26 -10.15 -25.10 11.21
C ASN A 26 -11.37 -25.12 10.28
N VAL A 27 -11.88 -26.31 10.00
CA VAL A 27 -13.14 -26.52 9.27
C VAL A 27 -14.04 -27.40 10.10
N VAL A 28 -15.27 -26.94 10.28
CA VAL A 28 -16.32 -27.67 10.97
C VAL A 28 -17.37 -28.09 9.95
N VAL A 29 -17.74 -29.37 9.96
CA VAL A 29 -18.75 -29.96 9.10
C VAL A 29 -19.87 -30.49 9.98
N ALA A 30 -21.10 -30.04 9.72
CA ALA A 30 -22.26 -30.32 10.56
C ALA A 30 -22.92 -31.68 10.29
N ASN A 31 -22.51 -32.36 9.22
CA ASN A 31 -22.94 -33.70 8.87
C ASN A 31 -21.76 -34.46 8.25
N GLU A 32 -21.12 -35.33 9.04
CA GLU A 32 -19.96 -36.11 8.60
C GLU A 32 -20.32 -37.52 8.13
N SER A 33 -21.54 -37.99 8.43
CA SER A 33 -21.97 -39.32 8.01
C SER A 33 -23.48 -39.44 7.83
N GLN A 34 -23.91 -40.28 6.88
CA GLN A 34 -25.33 -40.46 6.61
C GLN A 34 -25.70 -41.89 6.23
N SER A 35 -26.74 -42.40 6.87
CA SER A 35 -27.44 -43.59 6.40
C SER A 35 -28.40 -43.28 5.24
N ILE A 36 -28.33 -44.06 4.16
CA ILE A 36 -29.13 -43.92 2.93
C ILE A 36 -30.12 -45.09 2.82
N PRO A 37 -31.43 -44.83 2.90
CA PRO A 37 -32.49 -45.83 2.74
C PRO A 37 -32.44 -46.54 1.38
N CYS A 38 -32.34 -47.86 1.40
CA CYS A 38 -32.30 -48.70 0.21
C CYS A 38 -33.29 -49.86 0.30
N THR A 39 -33.72 -50.37 -0.85
CA THR A 39 -34.51 -51.60 -0.94
C THR A 39 -33.65 -52.80 -0.53
N ASN A 40 -34.26 -53.97 -0.32
CA ASN A 40 -33.52 -55.21 -0.05
C ASN A 40 -32.52 -55.57 -1.19
N ALA A 41 -32.79 -55.11 -2.41
CA ALA A 41 -31.89 -55.25 -3.57
C ALA A 41 -30.72 -54.24 -3.58
N GLY A 42 -30.60 -53.35 -2.58
CA GLY A 42 -29.50 -52.38 -2.47
C GLY A 42 -29.65 -51.14 -3.36
N LEU A 43 -30.87 -50.84 -3.81
CA LEU A 43 -31.21 -49.65 -4.61
C LEU A 43 -31.76 -48.54 -3.71
N VAL A 44 -31.36 -47.29 -3.91
CA VAL A 44 -31.87 -46.14 -3.14
C VAL A 44 -33.40 -46.04 -3.25
N SER A 45 -34.10 -46.12 -2.11
CA SER A 45 -35.56 -46.26 -2.06
C SER A 45 -36.30 -45.00 -2.53
N LYS A 46 -35.72 -43.82 -2.30
CA LYS A 46 -36.29 -42.52 -2.68
C LYS A 46 -35.17 -41.50 -2.91
N GLN A 47 -35.37 -40.57 -3.84
CA GLN A 47 -34.46 -39.44 -4.03
C GLN A 47 -34.36 -38.63 -2.73
N MET A 48 -33.14 -38.23 -2.36
CA MET A 48 -32.89 -37.43 -1.17
C MET A 48 -31.80 -36.38 -1.42
N LEU A 49 -31.96 -35.23 -0.78
CA LEU A 49 -30.95 -34.19 -0.70
C LEU A 49 -30.28 -34.28 0.67
N LEU A 50 -28.97 -34.51 0.67
CA LEU A 50 -28.15 -34.50 1.87
C LEU A 50 -27.50 -33.14 1.97
N GLU A 51 -27.94 -32.33 2.93
CA GLU A 51 -27.31 -31.05 3.23
C GLU A 51 -26.17 -31.27 4.22
N ILE A 52 -25.00 -30.76 3.85
CA ILE A 52 -23.78 -30.82 4.64
C ILE A 52 -23.32 -29.36 4.85
N PRO A 53 -23.83 -28.68 5.88
CA PRO A 53 -23.37 -27.35 6.25
C PRO A 53 -21.91 -27.40 6.72
N PHE A 54 -21.14 -26.37 6.40
CA PHE A 54 -19.77 -26.23 6.87
C PHE A 54 -19.40 -24.77 7.13
N THR A 55 -18.41 -24.58 8.00
CA THR A 55 -17.89 -23.25 8.34
C THR A 55 -16.38 -23.30 8.50
N GLY A 56 -15.69 -22.30 7.96
CA GLY A 56 -14.25 -22.10 8.13
C GLY A 56 -13.93 -21.15 9.28
N TYR A 57 -12.87 -21.45 10.03
CA TYR A 57 -12.41 -20.66 11.18
C TYR A 57 -10.92 -20.37 11.12
N GLU A 58 -10.56 -19.17 11.55
CA GLU A 58 -9.22 -18.79 12.00
C GLU A 58 -9.33 -18.40 13.47
N GLY A 59 -8.78 -19.23 14.36
CA GLY A 59 -9.03 -19.07 15.79
C GLY A 59 -10.53 -19.17 16.10
N PHE A 60 -11.13 -18.14 16.69
CA PHE A 60 -12.59 -18.07 16.91
C PHE A 60 -13.37 -17.35 15.81
N THR A 61 -12.69 -16.79 14.81
CA THR A 61 -13.30 -15.94 13.79
C THR A 61 -13.74 -16.77 12.59
N LYS A 62 -14.99 -16.61 12.15
CA LYS A 62 -15.46 -17.20 10.89
C LYS A 62 -14.75 -16.53 9.71
N ILE A 63 -14.29 -17.33 8.76
CA ILE A 63 -13.61 -16.85 7.56
C ILE A 63 -14.21 -17.48 6.31
N ALA A 64 -13.93 -16.88 5.16
CA ALA A 64 -14.29 -17.46 3.87
C ALA A 64 -13.64 -18.85 3.70
N CYS A 65 -14.42 -19.81 3.24
CA CYS A 65 -14.00 -21.19 3.04
C CYS A 65 -14.66 -21.75 1.79
N GLU A 66 -13.83 -22.18 0.83
CA GLU A 66 -14.29 -22.82 -0.39
C GLU A 66 -14.31 -24.34 -0.24
N VAL A 67 -15.19 -25.02 -0.95
CA VAL A 67 -15.26 -26.49 -0.93
C VAL A 67 -15.27 -27.08 -2.33
N THR A 68 -14.54 -28.18 -2.49
CA THR A 68 -14.59 -29.04 -3.68
C THR A 68 -14.97 -30.45 -3.27
N VAL A 69 -15.86 -31.07 -4.05
CA VAL A 69 -16.32 -32.44 -3.83
C VAL A 69 -15.48 -33.37 -4.69
N GLY A 70 -14.91 -34.41 -4.08
CA GLY A 70 -14.13 -35.44 -4.76
C GLY A 70 -14.99 -36.38 -5.61
N GLU A 71 -14.42 -37.55 -5.96
CA GLU A 71 -15.13 -38.54 -6.76
C GLU A 71 -16.45 -38.99 -6.09
N LEU A 72 -17.51 -39.02 -6.88
CA LEU A 72 -18.85 -39.42 -6.44
C LEU A 72 -19.19 -40.82 -6.95
N PRO A 73 -19.82 -41.67 -6.13
CA PRO A 73 -20.34 -42.95 -6.61
C PRO A 73 -21.52 -42.72 -7.57
N SER A 74 -21.73 -43.69 -8.47
CA SER A 74 -22.82 -43.63 -9.47
C SER A 74 -24.18 -43.35 -8.82
N GLY A 75 -24.85 -42.29 -9.29
CA GLY A 75 -26.16 -41.86 -8.83
C GLY A 75 -26.17 -40.79 -7.73
N ILE A 76 -25.01 -40.21 -7.39
CA ILE A 76 -24.92 -38.99 -6.60
C ILE A 76 -24.46 -37.84 -7.50
N SER A 77 -25.16 -36.70 -7.44
CA SER A 77 -24.70 -35.42 -7.97
C SER A 77 -24.54 -34.41 -6.83
N HIS A 78 -23.86 -33.29 -7.05
CA HIS A 78 -23.64 -32.29 -6.00
C HIS A 78 -23.87 -30.85 -6.48
N THR A 79 -24.19 -29.98 -5.53
CA THR A 79 -24.04 -28.53 -5.65
C THR A 79 -23.31 -28.00 -4.41
N VAL A 80 -22.60 -26.89 -4.56
CA VAL A 80 -21.84 -26.26 -3.46
C VAL A 80 -22.16 -24.79 -3.35
N GLU A 81 -22.26 -24.32 -2.12
CA GLU A 81 -22.26 -22.92 -1.74
C GLU A 81 -21.10 -22.71 -0.75
N ASN A 82 -20.18 -21.80 -1.08
CA ASN A 82 -19.02 -21.51 -0.24
C ASN A 82 -19.42 -20.74 1.02
N ALA A 83 -18.66 -20.92 2.10
CA ALA A 83 -18.88 -20.19 3.34
C ALA A 83 -18.29 -18.78 3.27
N THR A 84 -18.95 -17.82 3.90
CA THR A 84 -18.46 -16.46 4.16
C THR A 84 -18.37 -16.21 5.67
N PRO A 85 -17.74 -15.12 6.13
CA PRO A 85 -17.73 -14.76 7.55
C PRO A 85 -19.14 -14.61 8.16
N GLU A 86 -20.14 -14.26 7.34
CA GLU A 86 -21.52 -14.01 7.75
C GLU A 86 -22.46 -15.19 7.51
N LYS A 87 -22.11 -16.14 6.64
CA LYS A 87 -22.98 -17.24 6.23
C LYS A 87 -22.22 -18.57 6.15
N ASP A 88 -22.80 -19.62 6.74
CA ASP A 88 -22.27 -20.97 6.62
C ASP A 88 -22.38 -21.48 5.17
N GLY A 89 -21.35 -22.19 4.72
CA GLY A 89 -21.34 -22.86 3.43
C GLY A 89 -22.19 -24.13 3.48
N LYS A 90 -22.52 -24.68 2.31
CA LYS A 90 -23.33 -25.87 2.19
C LYS A 90 -22.91 -26.71 0.98
N VAL A 91 -22.63 -27.99 1.22
CA VAL A 91 -22.60 -29.00 0.16
C VAL A 91 -23.96 -29.70 0.14
N ILE A 92 -24.59 -29.80 -1.03
CA ILE A 92 -25.83 -30.57 -1.20
C ILE A 92 -25.50 -31.78 -2.08
N LEU A 93 -25.60 -32.98 -1.54
CA LEU A 93 -25.51 -34.21 -2.31
C LEU A 93 -26.90 -34.70 -2.68
N ASN A 94 -27.21 -34.71 -3.97
CA ASN A 94 -28.46 -35.26 -4.49
C ASN A 94 -28.27 -36.74 -4.82
N VAL A 95 -28.85 -37.60 -3.99
CA VAL A 95 -28.82 -39.04 -4.16
C VAL A 95 -30.06 -39.46 -4.95
N ALA A 96 -29.85 -39.98 -6.16
CA ALA A 96 -30.94 -40.34 -7.06
C ALA A 96 -31.68 -41.60 -6.60
N LYS A 97 -33.01 -41.63 -6.80
CA LYS A 97 -33.81 -42.84 -6.61
C LYS A 97 -33.31 -43.95 -7.54
N ASN A 98 -33.33 -45.19 -7.05
CA ASN A 98 -32.85 -46.39 -7.76
C ASN A 98 -31.34 -46.42 -8.05
N ALA A 99 -30.56 -45.48 -7.54
CA ALA A 99 -29.10 -45.53 -7.65
C ALA A 99 -28.53 -46.74 -6.92
N THR A 100 -27.45 -47.30 -7.47
CA THR A 100 -26.70 -48.41 -6.86
C THR A 100 -25.53 -47.91 -6.00
N LEU A 101 -25.17 -46.62 -6.05
CA LEU A 101 -24.05 -46.04 -5.30
C LEU A 101 -22.74 -46.81 -5.51
N GLY A 102 -22.43 -47.12 -6.77
CA GLY A 102 -21.25 -47.89 -7.17
C GLY A 102 -21.45 -49.40 -7.27
N GLY A 103 -22.55 -49.96 -6.73
CA GLY A 103 -22.88 -51.38 -6.89
C GLY A 103 -23.91 -51.88 -5.87
N ALA A 104 -24.71 -52.89 -6.22
CA ALA A 104 -25.76 -53.43 -5.34
C ALA A 104 -25.23 -54.03 -4.02
N ASP A 105 -24.02 -54.58 -4.06
CA ASP A 105 -23.33 -55.19 -2.91
C ASP A 105 -22.46 -54.20 -2.12
N ILE A 106 -22.26 -52.98 -2.63
CA ILE A 106 -21.54 -51.92 -1.90
C ILE A 106 -22.49 -51.34 -0.85
N LEU A 107 -22.16 -51.56 0.43
CA LEU A 107 -23.00 -51.17 1.56
C LEU A 107 -22.55 -49.86 2.23
N ASN A 108 -21.35 -49.37 1.96
CA ASN A 108 -20.84 -48.11 2.49
C ASN A 108 -19.79 -47.52 1.55
N GLY A 109 -19.49 -46.24 1.72
CA GLY A 109 -18.43 -45.55 0.99
C GLY A 109 -18.10 -44.19 1.60
N VAL A 110 -17.10 -43.53 1.03
CA VAL A 110 -16.59 -42.24 1.50
C VAL A 110 -16.52 -41.27 0.33
N ILE A 111 -16.87 -40.01 0.57
CA ILE A 111 -16.69 -38.89 -0.35
C ILE A 111 -15.74 -37.90 0.31
N ASN A 112 -14.63 -37.58 -0.36
CA ASN A 112 -13.68 -36.58 0.11
C ASN A 112 -14.24 -35.17 -0.17
N LEU A 113 -14.30 -34.34 0.86
CA LEU A 113 -14.62 -32.92 0.77
C LEU A 113 -13.33 -32.13 1.07
N THR A 114 -12.83 -31.41 0.08
CA THR A 114 -11.60 -30.61 0.22
C THR A 114 -11.98 -29.15 0.41
N PHE A 115 -11.68 -28.62 1.59
CA PHE A 115 -11.96 -27.26 1.98
C PHE A 115 -10.71 -26.40 1.86
N THR A 116 -10.82 -25.21 1.26
CA THR A 116 -9.71 -24.28 1.08
C THR A 116 -9.95 -23.00 1.90
N LEU A 117 -9.01 -22.69 2.79
CA LEU A 117 -9.04 -21.53 3.68
C LEU A 117 -7.69 -20.82 3.59
N LYS A 118 -7.68 -19.54 3.21
CA LYS A 118 -6.44 -18.75 3.03
C LYS A 118 -5.35 -19.46 2.21
N GLY A 119 -5.76 -20.23 1.19
CA GLY A 119 -4.86 -21.00 0.32
C GLY A 119 -4.35 -22.33 0.90
N GLN A 120 -4.76 -22.72 2.11
CA GLN A 120 -4.47 -24.05 2.69
C GLN A 120 -5.67 -24.97 2.55
N SER A 121 -5.42 -26.25 2.29
CA SER A 121 -6.47 -27.26 2.10
C SER A 121 -6.60 -28.20 3.29
N VAL A 122 -7.84 -28.40 3.75
CA VAL A 122 -8.23 -29.39 4.76
C VAL A 122 -9.18 -30.39 4.11
N VAL A 123 -8.85 -31.68 4.15
CA VAL A 123 -9.72 -32.73 3.61
C VAL A 123 -10.51 -33.38 4.75
N LYS A 124 -11.83 -33.44 4.59
CA LYS A 124 -12.71 -34.23 5.46
C LYS A 124 -13.39 -35.33 4.65
N GLN A 125 -13.75 -36.40 5.33
CA GLN A 125 -14.42 -37.56 4.75
C GLN A 125 -15.89 -37.57 5.17
N PHE A 126 -16.78 -37.47 4.19
CA PHE A 126 -18.20 -37.74 4.39
C PHE A 126 -18.45 -39.23 4.15
N SER A 127 -18.91 -39.94 5.17
CA SER A 127 -19.17 -41.38 5.07
C SER A 127 -20.65 -41.65 4.82
N TRP A 128 -20.97 -42.57 3.91
CA TRP A 128 -22.36 -43.00 3.70
C TRP A 128 -22.49 -44.51 3.88
N THR A 129 -23.64 -44.94 4.37
CA THR A 129 -23.97 -46.37 4.59
C THR A 129 -25.38 -46.66 4.10
N LYS A 130 -25.60 -47.74 3.35
CA LYS A 130 -26.93 -48.19 2.93
C LYS A 130 -27.66 -48.87 4.07
N THR A 131 -28.90 -48.45 4.32
CA THR A 131 -29.84 -49.16 5.21
C THR A 131 -30.86 -49.89 4.36
N LYS A 132 -30.74 -51.23 4.24
CA LYS A 132 -31.66 -52.05 3.44
C LYS A 132 -33.00 -52.26 4.16
N ASP A 133 -34.11 -52.16 3.43
CA ASP A 133 -35.46 -52.50 3.92
C ASP A 133 -35.48 -53.94 4.43
N GLY A 134 -35.98 -54.14 5.64
CA GLY A 134 -36.32 -55.47 6.15
C GLY A 134 -37.58 -56.00 5.44
N ALA A 135 -37.84 -57.30 5.56
CA ALA A 135 -38.92 -57.99 4.84
C ALA A 135 -40.34 -57.39 5.03
N ASN A 136 -40.57 -56.47 5.98
CA ASN A 136 -41.88 -55.90 6.34
C ASN A 136 -41.92 -54.37 6.63
N GLY A 137 -40.96 -53.53 6.26
CA GLY A 137 -41.13 -52.08 6.50
C GLY A 137 -39.95 -51.14 6.20
N SER A 138 -40.32 -49.85 6.06
CA SER A 138 -39.51 -48.70 5.62
C SER A 138 -38.13 -48.56 6.26
N ALA A 139 -37.10 -48.35 5.44
CA ALA A 139 -35.74 -48.08 5.87
C ALA A 139 -35.64 -46.81 6.73
N ARG A 140 -34.95 -46.95 7.87
CA ARG A 140 -34.70 -45.88 8.85
C ARG A 140 -33.42 -45.14 8.54
N VAL A 141 -33.46 -43.85 8.85
CA VAL A 141 -32.31 -42.95 8.87
C VAL A 141 -32.04 -42.58 10.31
N TYR A 142 -30.82 -42.83 10.77
CA TYR A 142 -30.35 -42.47 12.10
C TYR A 142 -29.51 -41.20 12.02
N MET A 143 -29.60 -40.36 13.05
CA MET A 143 -28.93 -39.07 13.14
C MET A 143 -28.37 -38.88 14.56
N LEU A 144 -27.13 -38.40 14.65
CA LEU A 144 -26.46 -38.00 15.87
C LEU A 144 -26.33 -36.48 15.89
N GLN A 145 -26.87 -35.85 16.93
CA GLN A 145 -26.83 -34.40 17.06
C GLN A 145 -26.11 -34.01 18.36
N PRO A 146 -24.95 -33.33 18.28
CA PRO A 146 -24.34 -32.70 19.44
C PRO A 146 -25.01 -31.37 19.80
N SER A 147 -24.91 -30.94 21.06
CA SER A 147 -25.38 -29.63 21.52
C SER A 147 -24.61 -28.45 20.91
N THR A 148 -23.39 -28.71 20.43
CA THR A 148 -22.57 -27.77 19.66
C THR A 148 -21.61 -28.54 18.76
N LEU A 149 -21.24 -27.97 17.62
CA LEU A 149 -20.17 -28.49 16.76
C LEU A 149 -18.79 -27.88 17.11
N ILE A 150 -18.80 -26.85 17.96
CA ILE A 150 -17.61 -26.11 18.36
C ILE A 150 -17.60 -25.92 19.87
N VAL A 151 -16.45 -26.21 20.46
CA VAL A 151 -16.12 -25.75 21.80
C VAL A 151 -15.00 -24.72 21.69
N LYS A 152 -15.18 -23.56 22.30
CA LYS A 152 -14.14 -22.55 22.39
C LYS A 152 -13.29 -22.81 23.63
N LYS A 153 -12.00 -23.03 23.46
CA LYS A 153 -11.03 -23.10 24.57
C LYS A 153 -10.68 -21.67 25.01
N LEU A 154 -11.30 -21.25 26.10
CA LEU A 154 -11.08 -19.95 26.74
C LEU A 154 -9.79 -19.98 27.56
N SER A 155 -9.40 -18.83 28.11
CA SER A 155 -8.23 -18.72 28.99
C SER A 155 -8.41 -19.52 30.30
N GLY A 156 -7.31 -20.00 30.86
CA GLY A 156 -7.30 -20.71 32.15
C GLY A 156 -7.99 -22.08 32.14
N ASP A 157 -7.83 -22.85 31.06
CA ASP A 157 -8.43 -24.19 30.87
C ASP A 157 -9.97 -24.22 30.97
N LYS A 158 -10.62 -23.07 30.71
CA LYS A 158 -12.08 -22.96 30.62
C LYS A 158 -12.56 -23.23 29.20
N PHE A 159 -13.80 -23.72 29.07
CA PHE A 159 -14.38 -24.09 27.79
C PHE A 159 -15.79 -23.52 27.66
N SER A 160 -16.16 -23.11 26.44
CA SER A 160 -17.52 -22.64 26.14
C SER A 160 -18.07 -23.40 24.93
N PRO A 161 -19.07 -24.29 25.13
CA PRO A 161 -19.58 -24.80 26.41
C PRO A 161 -18.58 -25.71 27.15
N GLU A 162 -18.76 -25.92 28.46
CA GLU A 162 -17.90 -26.80 29.29
C GLU A 162 -18.13 -28.31 29.05
N ALA A 163 -19.28 -28.66 28.44
CA ALA A 163 -19.64 -30.02 28.12
C ALA A 163 -20.44 -30.06 26.80
N VAL A 164 -20.36 -31.19 26.12
CA VAL A 164 -21.09 -31.49 24.90
C VAL A 164 -22.10 -32.59 25.20
N THR A 165 -23.37 -32.35 24.88
CA THR A 165 -24.42 -33.37 24.96
C THR A 165 -24.63 -33.94 23.57
N PHE A 166 -24.55 -35.26 23.44
CA PHE A 166 -24.83 -36.00 22.21
C PHE A 166 -26.19 -36.68 22.32
N SER A 167 -27.06 -36.48 21.33
CA SER A 167 -28.41 -37.04 21.29
C SER A 167 -28.65 -37.85 20.03
N GLY A 168 -29.28 -39.01 20.17
CA GLY A 168 -29.64 -39.89 19.05
C GLY A 168 -31.06 -39.65 18.56
N PHE A 169 -31.25 -39.65 17.24
CA PHE A 169 -32.55 -39.52 16.58
C PHE A 169 -32.71 -40.50 15.42
N TYR A 170 -33.96 -40.75 15.02
CA TYR A 170 -34.27 -41.46 13.78
C TYR A 170 -35.50 -40.88 13.06
N LYS A 171 -35.58 -41.14 11.76
CA LYS A 171 -36.79 -40.95 10.95
C LYS A 171 -37.02 -42.14 10.03
N ASP A 172 -38.27 -42.45 9.73
CA ASP A 172 -38.63 -43.50 8.78
C ASP A 172 -38.67 -42.92 7.35
N GLY A 173 -37.85 -43.46 6.45
CA GLY A 173 -37.71 -42.97 5.08
C GLY A 173 -37.32 -41.48 5.00
N ASN A 174 -38.13 -40.68 4.29
CA ASN A 174 -37.93 -39.23 4.15
C ASN A 174 -39.01 -38.42 4.88
N ALA A 175 -39.49 -38.93 6.01
CA ALA A 175 -40.44 -38.20 6.87
C ALA A 175 -39.81 -36.90 7.40
N ALA A 176 -40.64 -35.87 7.57
CA ALA A 176 -40.20 -34.59 8.14
C ALA A 176 -40.02 -34.65 9.67
N ALA A 177 -40.74 -35.54 10.35
CA ALA A 177 -40.66 -35.71 11.80
C ALA A 177 -39.46 -36.58 12.19
N THR A 178 -38.71 -36.13 13.20
CA THR A 178 -37.66 -36.90 13.88
C THR A 178 -38.19 -37.45 15.21
N ASN A 179 -37.76 -38.66 15.56
CA ASN A 179 -38.08 -39.31 16.83
C ASN A 179 -36.78 -39.54 17.61
N GLU A 180 -36.83 -39.46 18.94
CA GLU A 180 -35.69 -39.80 19.79
C GLU A 180 -35.29 -41.26 19.63
N TYR A 181 -34.00 -41.54 19.63
CA TYR A 181 -33.44 -42.88 19.50
C TYR A 181 -32.57 -43.22 20.71
N SER A 182 -32.95 -44.28 21.43
CA SER A 182 -32.10 -44.87 22.46
C SER A 182 -31.19 -45.93 21.85
N GLY A 183 -29.88 -45.63 21.80
CA GLY A 183 -28.85 -46.51 21.24
C GLY A 183 -27.63 -46.60 22.14
N ARG A 184 -26.51 -47.11 21.60
CA ARG A 184 -25.22 -47.15 22.30
C ARG A 184 -24.30 -46.03 21.76
N PHE A 185 -23.61 -45.31 22.64
CA PHE A 185 -22.64 -44.28 22.27
C PHE A 185 -21.21 -44.75 22.54
N ILE A 186 -20.30 -44.35 21.64
CA ILE A 186 -18.86 -44.41 21.85
C ILE A 186 -18.35 -42.98 21.74
N ILE A 187 -17.71 -42.46 22.79
CA ILE A 187 -17.09 -41.13 22.76
C ILE A 187 -15.59 -41.30 22.78
N GLU A 188 -14.95 -40.66 21.82
CA GLU A 188 -13.51 -40.63 21.65
C GLU A 188 -13.01 -39.19 21.73
N ARG A 189 -11.88 -38.97 22.38
CA ARG A 189 -11.19 -37.66 22.41
C ARG A 189 -9.92 -37.71 21.59
N SER A 190 -9.51 -36.56 21.07
CA SER A 190 -8.22 -36.39 20.38
C SER A 190 -7.49 -35.19 20.96
N ILE A 191 -6.20 -35.35 21.23
CA ILE A 191 -5.31 -34.26 21.69
C ILE A 191 -4.58 -33.55 20.54
N ASN A 192 -4.59 -34.15 19.34
CA ASN A 192 -3.87 -33.65 18.16
C ASN A 192 -4.78 -33.46 16.93
N GLY A 193 -6.07 -33.74 17.06
CA GLY A 193 -7.06 -33.64 15.99
C GLY A 193 -7.06 -34.80 14.99
N THR A 194 -6.11 -35.74 15.07
CA THR A 194 -5.95 -36.83 14.09
C THR A 194 -6.08 -38.23 14.68
N THR A 195 -5.57 -38.45 15.90
CA THR A 195 -5.66 -39.74 16.59
C THR A 195 -6.68 -39.64 17.72
N PHE A 196 -7.58 -40.63 17.78
CA PHE A 196 -8.68 -40.66 18.71
C PHE A 196 -8.53 -41.81 19.72
N GLU A 197 -8.80 -41.53 20.98
CA GLU A 197 -8.80 -42.48 22.08
C GLU A 197 -10.22 -42.59 22.66
N THR A 198 -10.72 -43.82 22.86
CA THR A 198 -12.03 -44.07 23.47
C THR A 198 -12.02 -43.72 24.95
N VAL A 199 -12.90 -42.81 25.35
CA VAL A 199 -13.06 -42.35 26.73
C VAL A 199 -14.40 -42.72 27.34
N TYR A 200 -15.36 -43.13 26.50
CA TYR A 200 -16.64 -43.63 26.95
C TYR A 200 -17.20 -44.69 26.00
N THR A 201 -17.88 -45.68 26.56
CA THR A 201 -18.66 -46.68 25.82
C THR A 201 -19.90 -47.02 26.64
N SER A 202 -21.08 -46.85 26.06
CA SER A 202 -22.34 -47.12 26.73
C SER A 202 -22.49 -48.60 27.11
N SER A 203 -22.80 -48.86 28.37
CA SER A 203 -23.09 -50.22 28.88
C SER A 203 -24.55 -50.64 28.61
N LYS A 204 -25.45 -49.69 28.43
CA LYS A 204 -26.88 -49.86 28.15
C LYS A 204 -27.37 -48.85 27.10
N ASP A 205 -28.58 -49.04 26.59
CA ASP A 205 -29.17 -48.10 25.63
C ASP A 205 -29.54 -46.82 26.36
N GLU A 206 -29.19 -45.69 25.76
CA GLU A 206 -29.47 -44.36 26.29
C GLU A 206 -29.82 -43.42 25.14
N ALA A 207 -30.63 -42.40 25.42
CA ALA A 207 -31.05 -41.41 24.43
C ALA A 207 -30.02 -40.26 24.29
N ILE A 208 -29.27 -40.00 25.35
CA ILE A 208 -28.27 -38.94 25.42
C ILE A 208 -27.01 -39.42 26.12
N SER A 209 -25.87 -38.84 25.76
CA SER A 209 -24.61 -38.98 26.49
C SER A 209 -23.92 -37.63 26.61
N ILE A 210 -23.33 -37.33 27.77
CA ILE A 210 -22.70 -36.02 28.05
C ILE A 210 -21.21 -36.23 28.25
N TYR A 211 -20.39 -35.48 27.51
CA TYR A 211 -18.95 -35.46 27.69
C TYR A 211 -18.49 -34.10 28.20
N LYS A 212 -17.77 -34.10 29.33
CA LYS A 212 -17.14 -32.90 29.89
C LYS A 212 -15.79 -32.70 29.22
N VAL A 213 -15.60 -31.52 28.61
CA VAL A 213 -14.40 -31.20 27.84
C VAL A 213 -13.18 -31.14 28.77
N GLN A 214 -12.09 -31.74 28.32
CA GLN A 214 -10.83 -31.83 29.05
C GLN A 214 -9.81 -30.84 28.51
N LYS A 215 -8.84 -30.46 29.36
CA LYS A 215 -7.79 -29.47 29.06
C LYS A 215 -7.12 -29.67 27.69
N ASP A 216 -6.76 -30.91 27.38
CA ASP A 216 -5.99 -31.24 26.17
C ASP A 216 -6.85 -31.64 24.97
N ASP A 217 -8.17 -31.49 25.04
CA ASP A 217 -9.03 -31.81 23.89
C ASP A 217 -8.79 -30.86 22.73
N ALA A 218 -8.46 -31.43 21.58
CA ALA A 218 -8.45 -30.77 20.27
C ALA A 218 -9.71 -31.14 19.46
N ALA A 219 -10.24 -32.36 19.64
CA ALA A 219 -11.51 -32.79 19.05
C ALA A 219 -12.18 -33.87 19.89
N ILE A 220 -13.51 -33.92 19.85
CA ILE A 220 -14.33 -34.98 20.45
C ILE A 220 -15.16 -35.61 19.34
N LYS A 221 -15.06 -36.91 19.17
CA LYS A 221 -15.86 -37.66 18.20
C LYS A 221 -16.81 -38.58 18.94
N CYS A 222 -18.09 -38.52 18.60
CA CYS A 222 -19.09 -39.41 19.14
C CYS A 222 -19.63 -40.29 18.01
N THR A 223 -19.80 -41.58 18.28
CA THR A 223 -20.40 -42.56 17.37
C THR A 223 -21.68 -43.10 18.00
N LEU A 224 -22.80 -43.00 17.29
CA LEU A 224 -24.06 -43.64 17.62
C LEU A 224 -24.09 -45.05 17.01
N CYS A 225 -24.42 -46.04 17.82
CA CYS A 225 -24.54 -47.45 17.43
C CYS A 225 -25.95 -47.97 17.68
N ALA A 226 -26.28 -49.08 17.03
CA ALA A 226 -27.58 -49.73 17.16
C ALA A 226 -27.85 -50.21 18.59
N SER A 227 -29.13 -50.22 18.98
CA SER A 227 -29.57 -50.72 20.27
C SER A 227 -29.01 -52.12 20.56
N GLY A 228 -28.44 -52.28 21.75
CA GLY A 228 -27.83 -53.53 22.21
C GLY A 228 -26.47 -53.90 21.59
N SER A 229 -25.87 -53.07 20.72
CA SER A 229 -24.57 -53.36 20.09
C SER A 229 -23.69 -52.12 19.91
N ILE A 230 -22.38 -52.29 20.14
CA ILE A 230 -21.35 -51.27 19.84
C ILE A 230 -20.62 -51.51 18.51
N THR A 231 -20.93 -52.61 17.82
CA THR A 231 -20.26 -52.98 16.55
C THR A 231 -21.00 -52.42 15.33
N ASN A 232 -22.32 -52.24 15.44
CA ASN A 232 -23.14 -51.70 14.35
C ASN A 232 -23.24 -50.17 14.48
N LYS A 233 -22.33 -49.45 13.80
CA LYS A 233 -22.24 -47.99 13.79
C LYS A 233 -23.28 -47.40 12.83
N LEU A 234 -24.06 -46.44 13.31
CA LEU A 234 -25.18 -45.84 12.60
C LEU A 234 -24.87 -44.42 12.11
N ASP A 235 -24.21 -43.63 12.96
CA ASP A 235 -23.81 -42.26 12.66
C ASP A 235 -22.60 -41.87 13.53
N TYR A 236 -21.84 -40.87 13.12
CA TYR A 236 -20.82 -40.22 13.94
C TYR A 236 -20.72 -38.74 13.65
N GLN A 237 -20.29 -37.98 14.66
CA GLN A 237 -20.06 -36.54 14.53
C GLN A 237 -18.85 -36.14 15.36
N THR A 238 -18.00 -35.32 14.75
CA THR A 238 -16.87 -34.67 15.41
C THR A 238 -17.23 -33.26 15.84
N VAL A 239 -16.91 -32.92 17.09
CA VAL A 239 -16.95 -31.59 17.69
C VAL A 239 -15.52 -31.09 17.80
N THR A 240 -15.25 -29.91 17.22
CA THR A 240 -13.91 -29.34 17.20
C THR A 240 -13.70 -28.43 18.41
N VAL A 241 -12.56 -28.55 19.08
CA VAL A 241 -12.14 -27.62 20.12
C VAL A 241 -11.25 -26.56 19.49
N LEU A 242 -11.80 -25.36 19.29
CA LEU A 242 -11.06 -24.23 18.75
C LEU A 242 -10.18 -23.61 19.82
N ASN A 243 -8.98 -23.18 19.42
CA ASN A 243 -8.10 -22.33 20.18
C ASN A 243 -7.79 -21.10 19.33
N ASP A 244 -7.89 -19.90 19.89
CA ASP A 244 -7.72 -18.64 19.17
C ASP A 244 -6.25 -18.29 18.87
N GLY A 245 -5.30 -19.14 19.25
CA GLY A 245 -3.86 -18.84 19.17
C GLY A 245 -3.42 -17.73 20.15
N SER A 246 -4.35 -16.91 20.64
CA SER A 246 -4.18 -15.97 21.76
C SER A 246 -4.19 -16.65 23.14
N ASN A 247 -4.67 -17.89 23.23
CA ASN A 247 -4.81 -18.66 24.47
C ASN A 247 -3.72 -19.75 24.68
N THR A 248 -2.64 -19.75 23.91
CA THR A 248 -1.35 -20.17 24.49
C THR A 248 -0.78 -18.95 25.18
N ASN A 249 -0.59 -19.00 26.50
CA ASN A 249 0.21 -18.07 27.32
C ASN A 249 1.26 -17.28 26.53
N SER A 250 0.86 -16.19 25.90
CA SER A 250 1.75 -15.35 25.10
C SER A 250 2.24 -14.23 26.00
N GLY A 251 3.06 -14.64 26.98
CA GLY A 251 4.06 -13.75 27.53
C GLY A 251 4.91 -13.17 26.40
N GLY A 252 5.43 -11.96 26.60
CA GLY A 252 6.33 -11.33 25.64
C GLY A 252 6.00 -9.89 25.27
N VAL A 253 4.83 -9.37 25.64
CA VAL A 253 4.55 -7.93 25.56
C VAL A 253 4.66 -7.35 26.96
N ASN A 254 5.66 -6.49 27.15
CA ASN A 254 5.79 -5.73 28.38
C ASN A 254 4.74 -4.61 28.42
N LEU A 255 3.88 -4.63 29.42
CA LEU A 255 2.83 -3.63 29.63
C LEU A 255 3.33 -2.41 30.42
N VAL A 256 4.54 -2.48 30.96
CA VAL A 256 5.13 -1.44 31.80
C VAL A 256 6.07 -0.56 30.99
N GLU A 257 5.67 0.69 30.81
CA GLU A 257 6.44 1.69 30.07
C GLU A 257 7.61 2.25 30.89
N GLU A 258 8.58 2.80 30.18
CA GLU A 258 9.74 3.54 30.70
C GLU A 258 10.64 2.72 31.62
N THR A 259 10.60 1.39 31.53
CA THR A 259 11.48 0.49 32.29
C THR A 259 12.91 0.55 31.76
N ASN A 260 13.90 0.18 32.58
CA ASN A 260 15.33 0.31 32.25
C ASN A 260 15.77 1.74 31.90
N ARG A 261 15.15 2.77 32.49
CA ARG A 261 15.53 4.19 32.34
C ARG A 261 16.09 4.80 33.63
N GLY A 262 16.95 4.06 34.32
CA GLY A 262 17.55 4.51 35.57
C GLY A 262 16.53 4.56 36.70
N ASP A 263 16.63 5.55 37.59
CA ASP A 263 15.71 5.76 38.72
C ASP A 263 14.39 6.49 38.36
N LYS A 264 14.12 6.68 37.05
CA LYS A 264 12.85 7.21 36.58
C LYS A 264 11.70 6.30 37.03
N ASN A 265 10.62 6.90 37.54
CA ASN A 265 9.42 6.24 38.08
C ASN A 265 9.62 5.36 39.33
N TRP A 266 10.86 5.17 39.81
CA TRP A 266 11.16 4.42 41.04
C TRP A 266 11.18 5.35 42.26
N ARG A 267 10.51 4.96 43.35
CA ARG A 267 10.57 5.67 44.65
C ARG A 267 10.63 4.67 45.81
N TRP A 268 11.22 5.09 46.94
CA TRP A 268 11.19 4.32 48.18
C TRP A 268 10.48 5.13 49.27
N ASN A 269 9.19 4.92 49.41
CA ASN A 269 8.37 5.69 50.34
C ASN A 269 8.40 5.03 51.73
N MET A 270 8.40 5.86 52.77
CA MET A 270 8.32 5.40 54.17
C MET A 270 7.74 6.47 55.10
N GLU A 271 7.23 6.03 56.25
CA GLU A 271 6.67 6.91 57.28
C GLU A 271 7.76 7.77 57.93
N VAL A 272 8.83 7.11 58.38
CA VAL A 272 10.00 7.74 58.98
C VAL A 272 11.25 7.12 58.38
N GLY A 273 12.16 7.96 57.88
CA GLY A 273 13.44 7.58 57.29
C GLY A 273 13.81 8.44 56.07
N ASP A 274 15.04 8.30 55.59
CA ASP A 274 15.58 9.01 54.42
C ASP A 274 16.14 8.06 53.35
N TYR A 275 16.06 8.40 52.07
CA TYR A 275 16.63 7.58 50.99
C TYR A 275 17.16 8.45 49.86
N THR A 276 17.95 7.82 48.99
CA THR A 276 18.43 8.42 47.74
C THR A 276 18.16 7.47 46.59
N THR A 277 18.04 8.03 45.39
CA THR A 277 17.95 7.28 44.13
C THR A 277 19.05 7.72 43.18
N SER A 278 19.47 6.80 42.32
CA SER A 278 20.46 7.07 41.28
C SER A 278 20.30 6.09 40.12
N ALA A 279 20.77 6.50 38.95
CA ALA A 279 20.89 5.64 37.79
C ALA A 279 22.30 4.99 37.76
N GLU A 280 22.36 3.67 37.59
CA GLU A 280 23.62 2.93 37.43
C GLU A 280 23.57 2.03 36.20
N SER A 281 24.71 1.71 35.58
CA SER A 281 24.75 0.79 34.44
C SER A 281 25.22 -0.61 34.83
N SER A 282 24.48 -1.63 34.43
CA SER A 282 24.85 -3.04 34.59
C SER A 282 24.55 -3.79 33.29
N ASN A 283 25.56 -4.41 32.67
CA ASN A 283 25.45 -5.05 31.34
C ASN A 283 24.82 -4.14 30.27
N LYS A 284 25.20 -2.85 30.25
CA LYS A 284 24.63 -1.82 29.36
C LYS A 284 23.14 -1.51 29.57
N ILE A 285 22.53 -2.03 30.63
CA ILE A 285 21.16 -1.70 31.05
C ILE A 285 21.21 -0.59 32.09
N ASN A 286 20.38 0.43 31.93
CA ASN A 286 20.29 1.55 32.87
C ASN A 286 19.34 1.21 34.03
N CYS A 287 19.94 0.81 35.15
CA CYS A 287 19.29 0.27 36.33
C CYS A 287 18.93 1.38 37.32
N ALA A 288 17.84 1.19 38.06
CA ALA A 288 17.49 2.03 39.20
C ALA A 288 18.24 1.55 40.44
N LYS A 289 18.92 2.41 41.18
CA LYS A 289 19.45 2.10 42.52
C LYS A 289 18.83 2.99 43.56
N LEU A 290 18.20 2.38 44.55
CA LEU A 290 17.60 3.05 45.70
C LEU A 290 18.36 2.65 46.96
N THR A 291 18.83 3.63 47.74
CA THR A 291 19.67 3.40 48.92
C THR A 291 19.09 4.11 50.14
N ARG A 292 18.88 3.38 51.24
CA ARG A 292 18.52 3.95 52.55
C ARG A 292 19.64 4.85 53.04
N GLY A 293 19.27 6.02 53.53
CA GLY A 293 20.17 6.92 54.24
C GLY A 293 20.48 6.43 55.65
N SER A 294 20.98 7.35 56.46
CA SER A 294 21.48 7.04 57.81
C SER A 294 20.40 7.06 58.90
N LEU A 295 19.21 7.63 58.65
CA LEU A 295 18.16 7.71 59.64
C LEU A 295 17.48 6.35 59.81
N ALA A 296 17.26 5.91 61.05
CA ALA A 296 16.55 4.66 61.33
C ALA A 296 15.11 4.71 60.77
N GLN A 297 14.67 3.61 60.18
CA GLN A 297 13.31 3.48 59.66
C GLN A 297 12.34 3.06 60.78
N SER A 298 11.17 3.69 60.84
CA SER A 298 10.03 3.22 61.64
C SER A 298 8.72 3.45 60.87
N GLY A 299 7.68 2.67 61.21
CA GLY A 299 6.40 2.73 60.49
C GLY A 299 6.38 1.94 59.18
N TRP A 300 5.56 2.37 58.23
CA TRP A 300 5.47 1.74 56.89
C TRP A 300 6.68 2.06 56.01
N SER A 301 7.07 1.12 55.13
CA SER A 301 8.11 1.31 54.11
C SER A 301 7.84 0.42 52.90
N TYR A 302 7.94 0.98 51.70
CA TYR A 302 7.71 0.27 50.45
C TYR A 302 8.45 0.94 49.29
N ILE A 303 8.77 0.15 48.26
CA ILE A 303 9.33 0.65 47.00
C ILE A 303 8.22 0.62 45.96
N LEU A 304 8.13 1.64 45.12
CA LEU A 304 7.15 1.67 44.05
C LEU A 304 7.75 1.94 42.67
N TYR A 305 7.05 1.47 41.65
CA TYR A 305 7.20 1.91 40.27
C TYR A 305 5.87 2.49 39.76
N SER A 306 5.86 3.76 39.34
CA SER A 306 4.62 4.54 39.18
C SER A 306 3.93 4.41 37.81
N LYS A 307 4.56 3.80 36.81
CA LYS A 307 4.06 3.75 35.43
C LYS A 307 3.20 2.52 35.14
N ILE A 308 2.23 2.23 36.01
CA ILE A 308 1.27 1.14 35.83
C ILE A 308 -0.06 1.71 35.35
N MET A 309 -0.43 1.38 34.12
CA MET A 309 -1.62 1.88 33.43
C MET A 309 -2.79 0.88 33.56
N PRO A 310 -3.84 1.16 34.35
CA PRO A 310 -4.94 0.22 34.62
C PRO A 310 -5.63 -0.29 33.36
N GLU A 311 -5.76 0.56 32.35
CA GLU A 311 -6.41 0.28 31.06
C GLU A 311 -5.72 -0.82 30.24
N LYS A 312 -4.44 -1.11 30.52
CA LYS A 312 -3.69 -2.20 29.87
C LYS A 312 -4.05 -3.58 30.43
N TYR A 313 -4.74 -3.63 31.58
CA TYR A 313 -5.12 -4.86 32.24
C TYR A 313 -6.58 -5.23 31.95
N LYS A 314 -6.85 -6.52 31.82
CA LYS A 314 -8.18 -7.08 31.61
C LYS A 314 -8.69 -7.72 32.90
N PRO A 315 -10.01 -7.70 33.16
CA PRO A 315 -10.59 -8.34 34.34
C PRO A 315 -10.51 -9.87 34.27
N ASP A 316 -10.41 -10.53 35.42
CA ASP A 316 -10.38 -12.00 35.56
C ASP A 316 -9.30 -12.69 34.70
N GLU A 317 -8.08 -12.14 34.69
CA GLU A 317 -6.97 -12.58 33.85
C GLU A 317 -5.67 -12.71 34.64
N ASP A 318 -4.80 -13.62 34.22
CA ASP A 318 -3.49 -13.84 34.84
C ASP A 318 -2.42 -12.97 34.17
N TYR A 319 -1.52 -12.44 34.99
CA TYR A 319 -0.34 -11.69 34.57
C TYR A 319 0.88 -12.13 35.38
N MET A 320 2.05 -12.05 34.75
CA MET A 320 3.34 -12.27 35.38
C MET A 320 4.06 -10.95 35.59
N ILE A 321 4.39 -10.64 36.83
CA ILE A 321 5.30 -9.55 37.21
C ILE A 321 6.69 -10.16 37.36
N SER A 322 7.67 -9.62 36.64
CA SER A 322 9.07 -10.03 36.78
C SER A 322 10.02 -8.84 36.77
N PHE A 323 11.11 -8.96 37.53
CA PHE A 323 12.21 -8.00 37.53
C PHE A 323 13.47 -8.66 38.08
N ASP A 324 14.64 -8.16 37.66
CA ASP A 324 15.92 -8.51 38.26
C ASP A 324 16.23 -7.52 39.40
N VAL A 325 16.62 -8.05 40.56
CA VAL A 325 17.00 -7.26 41.73
C VAL A 325 18.35 -7.71 42.29
N LYS A 326 19.16 -6.76 42.75
CA LYS A 326 20.38 -6.98 43.53
C LYS A 326 20.38 -6.08 44.77
N SER A 327 20.83 -6.61 45.91
CA SER A 327 20.86 -5.88 47.18
C SER A 327 22.09 -6.23 48.01
N ASN A 328 22.51 -5.38 48.96
CA ASN A 328 23.58 -5.69 49.92
C ASN A 328 23.12 -6.53 51.13
N VAL A 329 21.87 -6.97 51.14
CA VAL A 329 21.29 -7.80 52.21
C VAL A 329 20.59 -9.02 51.61
N THR A 330 20.48 -10.08 52.42
CA THR A 330 19.64 -11.24 52.11
C THR A 330 18.26 -10.99 52.70
N THR A 331 17.22 -11.04 51.88
CA THR A 331 15.84 -10.72 52.28
C THR A 331 14.84 -11.32 51.29
N SER A 332 13.56 -10.99 51.41
CA SER A 332 12.54 -11.27 50.41
C SER A 332 11.80 -10.00 50.02
N ILE A 333 11.08 -10.01 48.90
CA ILE A 333 10.27 -8.87 48.47
C ILE A 333 8.92 -9.35 47.95
N ASN A 334 7.82 -8.73 48.34
CA ASN A 334 6.52 -9.02 47.73
C ASN A 334 6.13 -7.93 46.75
N ALA A 335 5.23 -8.24 45.82
CA ALA A 335 4.79 -7.32 44.76
C ALA A 335 3.28 -7.32 44.62
N TYR A 336 2.71 -6.11 44.54
CA TYR A 336 1.28 -5.85 44.36
C TYR A 336 1.05 -4.77 43.31
N LEU A 337 -0.15 -4.74 42.70
CA LEU A 337 -0.59 -3.68 41.79
C LEU A 337 -1.76 -2.94 42.45
N CYS A 338 -1.45 -1.84 43.14
CA CYS A 338 -2.44 -1.10 43.92
C CYS A 338 -2.31 0.42 43.73
N ASP A 339 -3.31 1.16 44.20
CA ASP A 339 -3.23 2.63 44.33
C ASP A 339 -2.04 3.02 45.23
N GLU A 340 -1.27 4.04 44.85
CA GLU A 340 -0.11 4.56 45.60
C GLU A 340 -0.44 4.87 47.07
N ASN A 341 -1.67 5.27 47.37
CA ASN A 341 -2.14 5.62 48.71
C ASN A 341 -3.00 4.52 49.36
N SER A 342 -2.91 3.27 48.88
CA SER A 342 -3.78 2.20 49.37
C SER A 342 -3.51 1.89 50.84
N VAL A 343 -4.51 2.12 51.69
CA VAL A 343 -4.56 1.59 53.05
C VAL A 343 -5.12 0.16 52.96
N LYS A 344 -4.28 -0.85 53.18
CA LYS A 344 -4.64 -2.28 53.25
C LYS A 344 -5.45 -2.81 52.05
N ASN A 345 -4.85 -2.89 50.86
CA ASN A 345 -5.34 -3.69 49.72
C ASN A 345 -6.77 -3.38 49.23
N THR A 346 -7.32 -2.22 49.60
CA THR A 346 -8.72 -1.87 49.33
C THR A 346 -8.96 -1.47 47.87
N ASN A 347 -7.93 -0.98 47.17
CA ASN A 347 -8.00 -0.45 45.79
C ASN A 347 -6.99 -1.11 44.84
N ASP A 348 -6.79 -2.41 45.02
CA ASP A 348 -5.92 -3.29 44.25
C ASP A 348 -6.62 -3.80 42.97
N ILE A 349 -5.92 -3.91 41.84
CA ILE A 349 -6.45 -4.52 40.60
C ILE A 349 -6.37 -6.06 40.58
N GLY A 350 -5.51 -6.65 41.41
CA GLY A 350 -5.36 -8.08 41.66
C GLY A 350 -6.35 -8.61 42.69
N GLU A 351 -6.96 -9.76 42.36
CA GLU A 351 -7.72 -10.61 43.27
C GLU A 351 -6.79 -11.50 44.09
N THR A 352 -5.78 -12.09 43.44
CA THR A 352 -4.81 -12.98 44.09
C THR A 352 -3.39 -12.68 43.63
N TYR A 353 -2.45 -12.77 44.57
CA TYR A 353 -1.01 -12.62 44.33
C TYR A 353 -0.28 -13.85 44.82
N THR A 354 0.52 -14.45 43.94
CA THR A 354 1.34 -15.64 44.25
C THR A 354 2.80 -15.31 43.99
N ALA A 355 3.60 -15.33 45.05
CA ALA A 355 5.05 -15.25 44.92
C ALA A 355 5.60 -16.59 44.40
N ILE A 356 6.25 -16.57 43.24
CA ILE A 356 6.89 -17.74 42.63
C ILE A 356 8.40 -17.72 42.91
N LYS A 357 9.02 -16.53 42.80
CA LYS A 357 10.39 -16.27 43.24
C LYS A 357 10.42 -14.90 43.90
N ASN A 358 10.71 -14.83 45.19
CA ASN A 358 10.75 -13.56 45.91
C ASN A 358 11.98 -13.39 46.81
N GLU A 359 12.90 -14.35 46.80
CA GLU A 359 14.10 -14.32 47.61
C GLU A 359 15.21 -13.50 46.94
N ILE A 360 15.91 -12.71 47.76
CA ILE A 360 17.05 -11.89 47.37
C ILE A 360 18.28 -12.38 48.13
N VAL A 361 19.36 -12.65 47.41
CA VAL A 361 20.65 -13.04 47.98
C VAL A 361 21.57 -11.84 47.93
N LYS A 362 22.30 -11.60 49.04
CA LYS A 362 23.26 -10.52 49.15
C LYS A 362 24.26 -10.51 47.98
N ASP A 363 24.39 -9.34 47.38
CA ASP A 363 25.29 -8.95 46.29
C ASP A 363 25.16 -9.77 44.99
N GLU A 364 24.07 -10.51 44.82
CA GLU A 364 23.74 -11.28 43.61
C GLU A 364 22.53 -10.69 42.89
N TRP A 365 22.53 -10.73 41.55
CA TRP A 365 21.32 -10.48 40.77
C TRP A 365 20.41 -11.71 40.84
N LYS A 366 19.17 -11.51 41.29
CA LYS A 366 18.11 -12.53 41.32
C LYS A 366 16.89 -12.01 40.56
N GLN A 367 16.26 -12.91 39.81
CA GLN A 367 14.98 -12.63 39.18
C GLN A 367 13.85 -12.93 40.16
N CYS A 368 13.06 -11.92 40.50
CA CYS A 368 11.82 -12.09 41.22
C CYS A 368 10.65 -12.26 40.26
N ILE A 369 9.70 -13.13 40.60
CA ILE A 369 8.55 -13.51 39.78
C ILE A 369 7.32 -13.62 40.66
N PHE A 370 6.24 -12.96 40.25
CA PHE A 370 4.94 -13.01 40.90
C PHE A 370 3.86 -13.24 39.85
N GLN A 371 2.90 -14.12 40.16
CA GLN A 371 1.68 -14.25 39.38
C GLN A 371 0.58 -13.44 40.07
N VAL A 372 -0.07 -12.57 39.32
CA VAL A 372 -1.27 -11.86 39.75
C VAL A 372 -2.45 -12.28 38.89
N ARG A 373 -3.58 -12.58 39.52
CA ARG A 373 -4.86 -12.69 38.82
C ARG A 373 -5.68 -11.46 39.10
N THR A 374 -6.10 -10.74 38.06
CA THR A 374 -6.90 -9.52 38.20
C THR A 374 -8.31 -9.81 38.68
N LYS A 375 -8.93 -8.82 39.35
CA LYS A 375 -10.32 -8.90 39.82
C LYS A 375 -11.30 -9.08 38.66
N LYS A 376 -12.44 -9.73 38.93
CA LYS A 376 -13.53 -9.91 37.97
C LYS A 376 -14.13 -8.59 37.47
N THR A 377 -14.03 -7.55 38.28
CA THR A 377 -14.41 -6.19 37.92
C THR A 377 -13.26 -5.26 38.32
N LEU A 378 -12.66 -4.59 37.33
CA LEU A 378 -11.64 -3.57 37.57
C LEU A 378 -12.37 -2.23 37.81
N LEU A 379 -12.33 -1.74 39.05
CA LEU A 379 -13.17 -0.63 39.50
C LEU A 379 -12.50 0.77 39.43
N SER A 380 -11.23 0.90 39.07
CA SER A 380 -10.51 2.17 39.24
C SER A 380 -9.99 2.80 37.95
N THR A 381 -10.36 4.08 37.75
CA THR A 381 -9.68 5.05 36.87
C THR A 381 -8.50 5.77 37.55
N ARG A 382 -8.11 5.33 38.77
CA ARG A 382 -6.99 5.90 39.53
C ARG A 382 -5.68 5.21 39.16
N GLN A 383 -4.60 6.00 39.11
CA GLN A 383 -3.25 5.53 38.81
C GLN A 383 -2.87 4.38 39.76
N GLN A 384 -2.40 3.28 39.18
CA GLN A 384 -1.87 2.15 39.92
C GLN A 384 -0.35 2.26 39.96
N VAL A 385 0.27 1.58 40.92
CA VAL A 385 1.73 1.44 41.01
C VAL A 385 2.07 -0.03 41.22
N LEU A 386 3.27 -0.42 40.79
CA LEU A 386 3.88 -1.65 41.31
C LEU A 386 4.34 -1.31 42.72
N TYR A 387 3.84 -2.05 43.69
CA TYR A 387 4.03 -1.79 45.11
C TYR A 387 4.80 -2.95 45.71
N LEU A 388 6.04 -2.69 46.14
CA LEU A 388 6.95 -3.70 46.65
C LEU A 388 7.08 -3.57 48.18
N THR A 389 6.96 -4.69 48.90
CA THR A 389 6.96 -4.70 50.39
C THR A 389 7.82 -5.83 50.97
N ASP A 390 7.86 -5.89 52.30
CA ASP A 390 8.48 -6.97 53.11
C ASP A 390 10.00 -7.11 52.93
N MET A 391 10.63 -6.10 52.34
CA MET A 391 12.07 -6.00 52.16
C MET A 391 12.76 -5.39 53.39
N ASP A 392 14.04 -5.71 53.60
CA ASP A 392 14.86 -5.09 54.64
C ASP A 392 15.05 -3.58 54.36
N SER A 393 14.71 -2.75 55.35
CA SER A 393 14.76 -1.28 55.28
C SER A 393 15.73 -0.64 56.28
N LYS A 394 16.71 -1.41 56.78
CA LYS A 394 17.76 -0.89 57.67
C LYS A 394 18.58 0.23 57.00
N PRO A 395 19.20 1.12 57.79
CA PRO A 395 20.09 2.16 57.26
C PRO A 395 21.17 1.56 56.34
N ASN A 396 21.46 2.26 55.23
CA ASN A 396 22.43 1.86 54.20
C ASN A 396 22.08 0.60 53.37
N THR A 397 20.89 0.01 53.52
CA THR A 397 20.42 -1.03 52.60
C THR A 397 20.15 -0.44 51.21
N TYR A 398 20.57 -1.12 50.14
CA TYR A 398 20.27 -0.72 48.76
C TYR A 398 19.52 -1.81 47.99
N TYR A 399 18.71 -1.40 47.02
CA TYR A 399 18.17 -2.28 45.99
C TYR A 399 18.45 -1.69 44.61
N MET A 400 18.96 -2.53 43.71
CA MET A 400 19.14 -2.21 42.30
C MET A 400 18.15 -3.01 41.48
N PHE A 401 17.37 -2.34 40.63
CA PHE A 401 16.34 -2.96 39.79
C PHE A 401 16.66 -2.77 38.32
N LYS A 402 16.41 -3.82 37.53
CA LYS A 402 16.36 -3.76 36.07
C LYS A 402 15.37 -4.79 35.55
N ASN A 403 15.08 -4.71 34.26
CA ASN A 403 14.27 -5.69 33.54
C ASN A 403 12.86 -5.85 34.12
N LEU A 404 12.26 -4.76 34.61
CA LEU A 404 10.88 -4.77 35.06
C LEU A 404 9.96 -5.03 33.87
N GLN A 405 9.17 -6.10 33.98
CA GLN A 405 8.19 -6.50 32.99
C GLN A 405 6.91 -6.98 33.66
N ILE A 406 5.77 -6.56 33.11
CA ILE A 406 4.48 -7.19 33.41
C ILE A 406 3.89 -7.66 32.09
N GLU A 407 3.61 -8.95 32.01
CA GLU A 407 3.11 -9.60 30.81
C GLU A 407 1.85 -10.41 31.10
N ARG A 408 0.96 -10.48 30.12
CA ARG A 408 -0.28 -11.25 30.22
C ARG A 408 0.02 -12.75 30.10
N GLY A 409 -0.64 -13.56 30.94
CA GLY A 409 -0.51 -15.02 30.96
C GLY A 409 0.19 -15.52 32.22
N THR A 410 0.65 -16.78 32.18
CA THR A 410 1.29 -17.46 33.34
C THR A 410 2.74 -17.85 33.11
N ILE A 411 3.38 -17.33 32.05
CA ILE A 411 4.78 -17.61 31.69
C ILE A 411 5.55 -16.29 31.67
N VAL A 412 6.75 -16.28 32.28
CA VAL A 412 7.70 -15.16 32.20
C VAL A 412 8.54 -15.30 30.94
N THR A 413 8.76 -14.20 30.23
CA THR A 413 9.69 -14.11 29.11
C THR A 413 10.85 -13.15 29.43
N ASP A 414 11.90 -13.17 28.62
CA ASP A 414 13.00 -12.20 28.74
C ASP A 414 12.48 -10.77 28.55
N TRP A 415 13.10 -9.83 29.27
CA TRP A 415 12.66 -8.44 29.26
C TRP A 415 12.69 -7.83 27.86
N LYS A 416 11.62 -7.10 27.53
CA LYS A 416 11.50 -6.27 26.34
C LYS A 416 10.97 -4.88 26.71
N PRO A 417 11.33 -3.82 25.96
CA PRO A 417 10.69 -2.53 26.14
C PRO A 417 9.19 -2.62 25.84
N ALA A 418 8.39 -1.77 26.50
CA ALA A 418 6.99 -1.67 26.13
C ALA A 418 6.86 -1.16 24.68
N PRO A 419 5.86 -1.62 23.89
CA PRO A 419 5.67 -1.15 22.52
C PRO A 419 5.57 0.37 22.40
N GLU A 420 5.02 1.03 23.41
CA GLU A 420 4.90 2.48 23.47
C GLU A 420 6.24 3.20 23.65
N ASP A 421 7.20 2.59 24.37
CA ASP A 421 8.55 3.13 24.50
C ASP A 421 9.26 3.14 23.14
N VAL A 422 9.12 2.05 22.37
CA VAL A 422 9.72 1.94 21.03
C VAL A 422 9.09 2.97 20.08
N LYS A 423 7.76 3.12 20.12
CA LYS A 423 7.05 4.10 19.29
C LYS A 423 7.48 5.53 19.62
N ASN A 424 7.55 5.89 20.90
CA ASN A 424 7.94 7.23 21.33
C ASN A 424 9.41 7.52 21.00
N ASP A 425 10.30 6.55 21.17
CA ASP A 425 11.71 6.72 20.79
C ASP A 425 11.85 6.96 19.27
N VAL A 426 11.10 6.22 18.43
CA VAL A 426 11.06 6.45 16.97
C VAL A 426 10.54 7.84 16.62
N SER A 427 9.42 8.28 17.21
CA SER A 427 8.90 9.63 16.97
C SER A 427 9.88 10.73 17.42
N SER A 428 10.58 10.54 18.53
CA SER A 428 11.61 11.47 19.00
C SER A 428 12.84 11.52 18.08
N LEU A 429 13.20 10.38 17.48
CA LEU A 429 14.26 10.26 16.48
C LEU A 429 13.86 10.96 15.19
N GLU A 430 12.63 10.77 14.72
CA GLU A 430 12.07 11.47 13.56
C GLU A 430 12.11 12.99 13.76
N GLU A 431 11.64 13.49 14.90
CA GLU A 431 11.66 14.92 15.23
C GLU A 431 13.10 15.47 15.29
N THR A 432 14.03 14.70 15.86
CA THR A 432 15.46 15.07 15.91
C THR A 432 16.08 15.11 14.51
N ILE A 433 15.75 14.15 13.63
CA ILE A 433 16.23 14.10 12.26
C ILE A 433 15.67 15.27 11.45
N ILE A 434 14.37 15.53 11.54
CA ILE A 434 13.71 16.67 10.88
C ILE A 434 14.35 17.98 11.32
N THR A 435 14.59 18.14 12.62
CA THR A 435 15.24 19.35 13.17
C THR A 435 16.67 19.50 12.65
N LYS A 436 17.47 18.43 12.65
CA LYS A 436 18.84 18.47 12.12
C LYS A 436 18.88 18.79 10.63
N ILE A 437 18.02 18.16 9.83
CA ILE A 437 17.90 18.44 8.39
C ILE A 437 17.46 19.89 8.18
N GLY A 438 16.48 20.37 8.94
CA GLY A 438 16.04 21.77 8.90
C GLY A 438 17.18 22.75 9.17
N LEU A 439 17.97 22.52 10.21
CA LEU A 439 19.14 23.34 10.53
C LEU A 439 20.22 23.29 9.43
N GLU A 440 20.45 22.13 8.81
CA GLU A 440 21.38 21.99 7.69
C GLU A 440 20.89 22.72 6.44
N VAL A 441 19.60 22.63 6.11
CA VAL A 441 18.96 23.35 5.01
C VAL A 441 19.03 24.85 5.25
N ASP A 442 18.73 25.32 6.47
CA ASP A 442 18.84 26.74 6.82
C ASP A 442 20.29 27.25 6.72
N ASN A 443 21.25 26.44 7.17
CA ASN A 443 22.67 26.77 7.02
C ASN A 443 23.10 26.77 5.55
N LEU A 444 22.59 25.85 4.73
CA LEU A 444 22.86 25.83 3.30
C LEU A 444 22.22 27.03 2.60
N ASN A 445 20.98 27.38 2.95
CA ASN A 445 20.29 28.58 2.47
C ASN A 445 21.06 29.84 2.85
N LYS A 446 21.49 29.98 4.11
CA LYS A 446 22.35 31.10 4.55
C LYS A 446 23.67 31.15 3.76
N LYS A 447 24.31 30.00 3.48
CA LYS A 447 25.53 29.93 2.65
C LYS A 447 25.28 30.27 1.19
N ILE A 448 24.14 29.86 0.64
CA ILE A 448 23.71 30.19 -0.73
C ILE A 448 23.43 31.69 -0.81
N SER A 449 22.61 32.24 0.09
CA SER A 449 22.35 33.67 0.20
C SER A 449 23.65 34.46 0.36
N ALA A 450 24.57 34.07 1.25
CA ALA A 450 25.85 34.75 1.39
C ALA A 450 26.79 34.66 0.16
N LYS A 451 26.64 33.62 -0.68
CA LYS A 451 27.35 33.51 -1.97
C LYS A 451 26.66 34.25 -3.11
N VAL A 452 25.34 34.41 -3.01
CA VAL A 452 24.47 35.11 -3.96
C VAL A 452 24.41 36.61 -3.63
N ASP A 453 24.70 37.01 -2.39
CA ASP A 453 24.61 38.39 -1.91
C ASP A 453 25.82 39.24 -2.30
N GLN A 454 25.49 40.23 -3.11
CA GLN A 454 25.97 41.61 -3.08
C GLN A 454 27.46 41.92 -3.19
N THR A 455 28.42 41.17 -2.66
CA THR A 455 29.81 41.68 -2.62
C THR A 455 30.45 41.74 -4.00
N LYS A 456 30.30 40.69 -4.82
CA LYS A 456 30.80 40.73 -6.22
C LYS A 456 29.92 41.58 -7.13
N PHE A 457 28.61 41.57 -6.92
CA PHE A 457 27.67 42.37 -7.71
C PHE A 457 27.82 43.88 -7.41
N ASN A 458 27.91 44.27 -6.14
CA ASN A 458 28.16 45.64 -5.69
C ASN A 458 29.60 46.09 -5.98
N GLN A 459 30.58 45.18 -5.99
CA GLN A 459 31.93 45.50 -6.47
C GLN A 459 31.90 45.83 -7.96
N TYR A 460 31.21 45.04 -8.80
CA TYR A 460 31.04 45.39 -10.21
C TYR A 460 30.17 46.63 -10.42
N ILE A 461 29.14 46.87 -9.61
CA ILE A 461 28.33 48.11 -9.65
C ILE A 461 29.17 49.31 -9.20
N GLY A 462 30.02 49.17 -8.19
CA GLY A 462 30.90 50.22 -7.67
C GLY A 462 32.02 50.56 -8.62
N GLU A 463 32.73 49.56 -9.15
CA GLU A 463 33.77 49.72 -10.19
C GLU A 463 33.16 50.33 -11.46
N ASN A 464 31.99 49.85 -11.91
CA ASN A 464 31.28 50.47 -13.03
C ASN A 464 30.76 51.87 -12.69
N GLY A 465 30.38 52.14 -11.44
CA GLY A 465 29.95 53.45 -10.96
C GLY A 465 31.09 54.47 -10.99
N GLU A 466 32.29 54.10 -10.54
CA GLU A 466 33.49 54.95 -10.64
C GLU A 466 33.91 55.17 -12.10
N ILE A 467 33.84 54.13 -12.94
CA ILE A 467 34.10 54.26 -14.38
C ILE A 467 33.06 55.19 -15.04
N ILE A 468 31.77 55.04 -14.73
CA ILE A 468 30.69 55.90 -15.23
C ILE A 468 30.88 57.34 -14.76
N THR A 469 31.27 57.56 -13.50
CA THR A 469 31.53 58.90 -12.95
C THR A 469 32.73 59.52 -13.66
N GLY A 470 33.84 58.79 -13.84
CA GLY A 470 35.00 59.29 -14.57
C GLY A 470 34.76 59.53 -16.06
N ILE A 471 33.88 58.74 -16.70
CA ILE A 471 33.39 59.00 -18.06
C ILE A 471 32.51 60.26 -18.06
N THR A 472 31.63 60.41 -17.08
CA THR A 472 30.74 61.59 -16.95
C THR A 472 31.53 62.86 -16.71
N ASP A 473 32.57 62.84 -15.86
CA ASP A 473 33.44 63.99 -15.62
C ASP A 473 34.28 64.33 -16.86
N LYS A 474 34.76 63.31 -17.58
CA LYS A 474 35.43 63.52 -18.89
C LYS A 474 34.46 64.08 -19.92
N VAL A 475 33.21 63.62 -19.96
CA VAL A 475 32.16 64.12 -20.85
C VAL A 475 31.78 65.55 -20.47
N ASN A 476 31.64 65.86 -19.19
CA ASN A 476 31.36 67.21 -18.69
C ASN A 476 32.52 68.16 -18.97
N ASN A 477 33.78 67.73 -18.78
CA ASN A 477 34.95 68.52 -19.17
C ASN A 477 35.00 68.70 -20.68
N VAL A 478 34.72 67.65 -21.47
CA VAL A 478 34.62 67.76 -22.94
C VAL A 478 33.44 68.66 -23.34
N GLN A 479 32.35 68.71 -22.57
CA GLN A 479 31.20 69.59 -22.81
C GLN A 479 31.53 71.05 -22.46
N ILE A 480 32.21 71.29 -21.34
CA ILE A 480 32.73 72.62 -20.96
C ILE A 480 33.78 73.09 -21.97
N ASP A 481 34.67 72.19 -22.41
CA ASP A 481 35.64 72.44 -23.48
C ASP A 481 34.93 72.65 -24.81
N LEU A 482 33.83 71.94 -25.12
CA LEU A 482 33.00 72.16 -26.31
C LEU A 482 32.24 73.48 -26.24
N GLU A 483 31.78 73.94 -25.07
CA GLU A 483 31.18 75.26 -24.89
C GLU A 483 32.23 76.38 -25.00
N GLY A 484 33.43 76.16 -24.45
CA GLY A 484 34.59 77.03 -24.62
C GLY A 484 35.07 77.07 -26.07
N ILE A 485 35.18 75.91 -26.73
CA ILE A 485 35.47 75.75 -28.15
C ILE A 485 34.35 76.33 -28.99
N ASN A 486 33.07 76.21 -28.66
CA ASN A 486 31.98 76.85 -29.42
C ASN A 486 32.02 78.38 -29.29
N THR A 487 32.42 78.88 -28.12
CA THR A 487 32.65 80.31 -27.90
C THR A 487 33.88 80.82 -28.67
N GLU A 488 34.98 80.07 -28.65
CA GLU A 488 36.19 80.37 -29.43
C GLU A 488 36.01 80.11 -30.92
N VAL A 489 35.21 79.13 -31.34
CA VAL A 489 34.82 78.85 -32.73
C VAL A 489 33.88 79.95 -33.21
N SER A 490 33.00 80.51 -32.38
CA SER A 490 32.21 81.70 -32.74
C SER A 490 33.11 82.93 -32.93
N LYS A 491 34.13 83.11 -32.08
CA LYS A 491 35.18 84.14 -32.25
C LYS A 491 36.02 83.87 -33.50
N VAL A 492 36.41 82.62 -33.74
CA VAL A 492 37.20 82.17 -34.88
C VAL A 492 36.39 82.24 -36.17
N GLN A 493 35.09 81.95 -36.20
CA GLN A 493 34.19 82.18 -37.36
C GLN A 493 34.09 83.67 -37.67
N SER A 494 33.97 84.52 -36.63
CA SER A 494 34.04 85.97 -36.80
C SER A 494 35.44 86.46 -37.28
N THR A 495 36.45 85.60 -37.21
CA THR A 495 37.85 85.82 -37.64
C THR A 495 38.17 85.14 -38.99
N LEU A 496 37.58 83.98 -39.31
CA LEU A 496 37.73 83.15 -40.51
C LEU A 496 36.96 83.76 -41.68
N ASP A 497 35.79 84.37 -41.41
CA ASP A 497 35.10 85.25 -42.36
C ASP A 497 35.97 86.44 -42.79
N LYS A 498 37.10 86.68 -42.09
CA LYS A 498 38.07 87.70 -42.46
C LYS A 498 39.33 87.17 -43.14
N LYS A 499 39.84 85.94 -42.91
CA LYS A 499 41.12 85.48 -43.51
C LYS A 499 41.28 83.94 -43.64
N ALA A 500 40.76 83.37 -44.73
CA ALA A 500 41.25 82.21 -45.51
C ALA A 500 42.15 81.13 -44.83
N ASP A 501 41.64 79.91 -44.54
CA ASP A 501 42.36 78.86 -43.77
C ASP A 501 42.18 77.38 -44.22
N GLY A 502 43.15 76.53 -43.86
CA GLY A 502 42.79 75.22 -43.29
C GLY A 502 42.95 73.92 -44.09
N SER A 503 43.71 73.86 -45.20
CA SER A 503 43.83 72.64 -46.04
C SER A 503 44.27 71.35 -45.31
N THR A 504 44.94 71.42 -44.17
CA THR A 504 45.34 70.25 -43.35
C THR A 504 44.20 69.64 -42.53
N VAL A 505 43.15 70.42 -42.23
CA VAL A 505 41.97 69.97 -41.44
C VAL A 505 41.07 69.05 -42.26
N GLN A 506 41.07 69.19 -43.60
CA GLN A 506 40.25 68.40 -44.51
C GLN A 506 40.65 66.92 -44.58
N THR A 507 41.94 66.58 -44.53
CA THR A 507 42.40 65.17 -44.65
C THR A 507 42.11 64.34 -43.39
N LEU A 508 42.39 64.86 -42.19
CA LEU A 508 42.07 64.19 -40.92
C LEU A 508 40.56 64.08 -40.67
N SER A 509 39.79 65.09 -41.10
CA SER A 509 38.32 65.04 -41.04
C SER A 509 37.75 63.96 -41.98
N GLN A 510 38.36 63.77 -43.16
CA GLN A 510 38.00 62.68 -44.09
C GLN A 510 38.36 61.30 -43.52
N GLU A 511 39.54 61.11 -42.93
CA GLU A 511 39.94 59.83 -42.30
C GLU A 511 39.10 59.50 -41.06
N PHE A 512 38.78 60.49 -40.22
CA PHE A 512 37.89 60.31 -39.07
C PHE A 512 36.45 60.00 -39.50
N SER A 513 35.96 60.65 -40.56
CA SER A 513 34.64 60.35 -41.14
C SER A 513 34.60 58.95 -41.75
N ALA A 514 35.68 58.50 -42.39
CA ALA A 514 35.83 57.14 -42.90
C ALA A 514 35.93 56.09 -41.77
N PHE A 515 36.67 56.38 -40.70
CA PHE A 515 36.75 55.51 -39.51
C PHE A 515 35.39 55.39 -38.82
N LYS A 516 34.68 56.52 -38.64
CA LYS A 516 33.32 56.58 -38.08
C LYS A 516 32.33 55.80 -38.95
N GLN A 517 32.38 55.95 -40.27
CA GLN A 517 31.59 55.11 -41.19
C GLN A 517 31.95 53.63 -41.07
N SER A 518 33.23 53.27 -40.86
CA SER A 518 33.63 51.87 -40.69
C SER A 518 33.15 51.28 -39.34
N THR A 519 33.12 52.09 -38.28
CA THR A 519 32.63 51.66 -36.95
C THR A 519 31.11 51.62 -36.89
N GLU A 520 30.41 52.59 -37.48
CA GLU A 520 28.97 52.54 -37.70
C GLU A 520 28.59 51.37 -38.61
N GLY A 521 29.38 51.11 -39.66
CA GLY A 521 29.23 49.95 -40.54
C GLY A 521 29.46 48.62 -39.83
N PHE A 522 30.46 48.52 -38.94
CA PHE A 522 30.70 47.34 -38.10
C PHE A 522 29.55 47.14 -37.09
N GLN A 523 29.06 48.19 -36.46
CA GLN A 523 27.93 48.14 -35.52
C GLN A 523 26.64 47.71 -36.23
N GLN A 524 26.34 48.28 -37.41
CA GLN A 524 25.25 47.83 -38.28
C GLN A 524 25.45 46.39 -38.76
N THR A 525 26.68 45.97 -39.06
CA THR A 525 27.00 44.59 -39.46
C THR A 525 26.76 43.62 -38.31
N VAL A 526 27.10 43.99 -37.07
CA VAL A 526 26.85 43.17 -35.89
C VAL A 526 25.34 43.08 -35.59
N GLU A 527 24.62 44.20 -35.62
CA GLU A 527 23.16 44.21 -35.45
C GLU A 527 22.40 43.47 -36.57
N LYS A 528 22.92 43.52 -37.80
CA LYS A 528 22.36 42.82 -38.95
C LYS A 528 22.68 41.33 -38.96
N ASN A 529 23.86 40.93 -38.48
CA ASN A 529 24.34 39.54 -38.57
C ASN A 529 24.12 38.72 -37.28
N TYR A 530 23.92 39.35 -36.12
CA TYR A 530 23.74 38.66 -34.84
C TYR A 530 22.38 38.95 -34.22
N ILE A 531 21.60 37.89 -33.99
CA ILE A 531 20.27 37.96 -33.38
C ILE A 531 20.40 38.28 -31.88
N THR A 532 19.72 39.33 -31.40
CA THR A 532 19.63 39.65 -29.96
C THR A 532 18.83 38.59 -29.20
N LYS A 533 18.98 38.47 -27.87
CA LYS A 533 18.19 37.51 -27.06
C LYS A 533 16.67 37.66 -27.27
N LYS A 534 16.18 38.91 -27.42
CA LYS A 534 14.78 39.20 -27.78
C LYS A 534 14.47 38.65 -29.18
N GLY A 535 15.31 38.95 -30.17
CA GLY A 535 15.18 38.41 -31.52
C GLY A 535 15.17 36.87 -31.59
N LEU A 536 15.95 36.20 -30.74
CA LEU A 536 16.01 34.74 -30.68
C LEU A 536 14.70 34.16 -30.14
N SER A 537 14.14 34.75 -29.09
CA SER A 537 12.83 34.37 -28.56
C SER A 537 11.72 34.56 -29.59
N GLU A 538 11.76 35.64 -30.36
CA GLU A 538 10.77 35.90 -31.41
C GLU A 538 10.91 34.91 -32.57
N GLU A 539 12.13 34.59 -32.99
CA GLU A 539 12.38 33.60 -34.05
C GLU A 539 12.00 32.17 -33.62
N LEU A 540 12.20 31.82 -32.34
CA LEU A 540 11.73 30.54 -31.78
C LEU A 540 10.20 30.43 -31.79
N LYS A 541 9.48 31.48 -31.38
CA LYS A 541 8.00 31.51 -31.45
C LYS A 541 7.48 31.47 -32.88
N LYS A 542 8.19 32.10 -33.83
CA LYS A 542 7.84 32.09 -35.25
C LYS A 542 7.94 30.69 -35.86
N ASN A 543 8.92 29.89 -35.42
CA ASN A 543 9.16 28.55 -35.92
C ASN A 543 8.49 27.44 -35.08
N ALA A 544 7.88 27.78 -33.94
CA ALA A 544 7.14 26.83 -33.12
C ALA A 544 5.87 26.32 -33.82
N SER A 545 5.70 25.00 -33.85
CA SER A 545 4.49 24.35 -34.38
C SER A 545 3.35 24.41 -33.37
N PHE A 546 2.14 24.69 -33.84
CA PHE A 546 0.92 24.48 -33.07
C PHE A 546 0.28 23.16 -33.51
N THR A 547 -0.05 22.29 -32.56
CA THR A 547 -0.61 20.97 -32.86
C THR A 547 -1.62 20.55 -31.80
N ILE A 548 -2.67 19.86 -32.23
CA ILE A 548 -3.61 19.21 -31.32
C ILE A 548 -3.59 17.69 -31.43
N SER A 549 -3.91 17.04 -30.31
CA SER A 549 -4.03 15.59 -30.18
C SER A 549 -5.35 15.25 -29.53
N LEU A 550 -5.92 14.11 -29.92
CA LEU A 550 -7.18 13.59 -29.40
C LEU A 550 -6.90 12.33 -28.56
N THR A 551 -7.63 12.15 -27.47
CA THR A 551 -7.55 10.88 -26.70
C THR A 551 -8.24 9.73 -27.43
N ASN A 552 -8.99 10.02 -28.48
CA ASN A 552 -9.53 9.01 -29.37
C ASN A 552 -9.65 9.60 -30.78
N ASP A 553 -8.91 9.04 -31.74
CA ASP A 553 -8.91 9.46 -33.15
C ASP A 553 -9.97 8.70 -33.97
N ASN A 554 -10.37 7.49 -33.54
CA ASN A 554 -11.32 6.64 -34.24
C ASN A 554 -12.15 5.80 -33.27
N HIS A 555 -13.48 5.79 -33.42
CA HIS A 555 -14.35 4.94 -32.62
C HIS A 555 -15.24 4.07 -33.52
N ILE A 556 -15.31 2.78 -33.19
CA ILE A 556 -16.22 1.84 -33.84
C ILE A 556 -17.43 1.66 -32.92
N ILE A 557 -18.62 2.00 -33.41
CA ILE A 557 -19.90 1.88 -32.71
C ILE A 557 -20.53 0.53 -33.10
N PRO A 558 -20.67 -0.43 -32.16
CA PRO A 558 -21.42 -1.64 -32.41
C PRO A 558 -22.91 -1.32 -32.58
N THR A 559 -23.52 -1.87 -33.64
CA THR A 559 -24.94 -1.75 -33.93
C THR A 559 -25.56 -3.11 -34.17
N ASP A 560 -26.89 -3.19 -34.19
CA ASP A 560 -27.55 -4.38 -34.71
C ASP A 560 -27.27 -4.59 -36.22
N SER A 561 -27.78 -5.70 -36.75
CA SER A 561 -27.59 -6.09 -38.16
C SER A 561 -28.16 -5.09 -39.17
N THR A 562 -29.08 -4.22 -38.75
CA THR A 562 -29.69 -3.18 -39.58
C THR A 562 -28.90 -1.87 -39.57
N GLY A 563 -27.97 -1.71 -38.63
CA GLY A 563 -27.25 -0.44 -38.40
C GLY A 563 -27.91 0.46 -37.36
N GLU A 564 -28.93 -0.04 -36.67
CA GLU A 564 -29.69 0.68 -35.65
C GLU A 564 -29.21 0.30 -34.24
N ASN A 565 -29.72 1.00 -33.21
CA ASN A 565 -29.43 0.72 -31.80
C ASN A 565 -27.93 0.74 -31.43
N GLY A 566 -27.20 1.75 -31.91
CA GLY A 566 -25.77 1.88 -31.66
C GLY A 566 -25.41 2.06 -30.17
N ASN A 567 -24.39 1.34 -29.71
CA ASN A 567 -23.82 1.53 -28.37
C ASN A 567 -22.74 2.62 -28.40
N TYR A 568 -23.09 3.85 -27.98
CA TYR A 568 -22.17 5.00 -27.93
C TYR A 568 -21.37 5.10 -26.62
N SER A 569 -21.41 4.08 -25.75
CA SER A 569 -20.65 4.09 -24.50
C SER A 569 -19.14 4.21 -24.75
N GLY A 570 -18.53 5.28 -24.25
CA GLY A 570 -17.11 5.56 -24.44
C GLY A 570 -16.77 6.17 -25.81
N CYS A 571 -17.79 6.53 -26.62
CA CYS A 571 -17.62 7.22 -27.89
C CYS A 571 -17.34 8.71 -27.67
N GLU A 572 -16.22 9.01 -27.03
CA GLU A 572 -15.79 10.36 -26.70
C GLU A 572 -14.31 10.58 -26.95
N THR A 573 -13.94 11.84 -27.10
CA THR A 573 -12.55 12.25 -27.30
C THR A 573 -12.25 13.55 -26.58
N THR A 574 -11.09 13.61 -25.94
CA THR A 574 -10.59 14.79 -25.21
C THR A 574 -9.43 15.40 -25.98
N VAL A 575 -9.42 16.73 -26.11
CA VAL A 575 -8.40 17.45 -26.88
C VAL A 575 -7.28 17.94 -25.97
N SER A 576 -6.04 17.84 -26.44
CA SER A 576 -4.87 18.52 -25.89
C SER A 576 -4.19 19.33 -26.98
N ALA A 577 -3.82 20.57 -26.68
CA ALA A 577 -3.16 21.49 -27.62
C ALA A 577 -1.81 21.96 -27.09
N VAL A 578 -0.82 22.03 -27.97
CA VAL A 578 0.55 22.44 -27.65
C VAL A 578 1.07 23.44 -28.68
N PHE A 579 1.89 24.37 -28.21
CA PHE A 579 2.60 25.34 -29.03
C PHE A 579 4.10 25.21 -28.75
N GLY A 580 4.87 24.70 -29.73
CA GLY A 580 6.22 24.21 -29.48
C GLY A 580 6.20 23.11 -28.42
N SER A 581 6.95 23.30 -27.33
CA SER A 581 7.01 22.38 -26.19
C SER A 581 6.07 22.76 -25.02
N GLU A 582 5.24 23.79 -25.17
CA GLU A 582 4.32 24.29 -24.13
C GLU A 582 2.90 23.72 -24.29
N LEU A 583 2.29 23.27 -23.19
CA LEU A 583 0.89 22.85 -23.16
C LEU A 583 -0.02 24.07 -23.04
N VAL A 584 -0.82 24.35 -24.07
CA VAL A 584 -1.62 25.57 -24.20
C VAL A 584 -3.12 25.28 -24.34
N THR A 585 -3.57 24.07 -24.00
CA THR A 585 -4.97 23.62 -24.13
C THR A 585 -5.96 24.60 -23.50
N GLU A 586 -5.69 25.08 -22.28
CA GLU A 586 -6.58 26.00 -21.56
C GLU A 586 -6.63 27.41 -22.20
N ASN A 587 -5.59 27.77 -22.96
CA ASN A 587 -5.50 29.06 -23.66
C ASN A 587 -6.07 28.98 -25.09
N CYS A 588 -6.58 27.83 -25.52
CA CYS A 588 -7.17 27.65 -26.83
C CYS A 588 -8.68 27.93 -26.82
N THR A 589 -9.18 28.36 -27.96
CA THR A 589 -10.61 28.34 -28.27
C THR A 589 -10.91 27.16 -29.18
N PHE A 590 -11.99 26.43 -28.92
CA PHE A 590 -12.32 25.20 -29.64
C PHE A 590 -13.64 25.33 -30.41
N THR A 591 -13.68 24.72 -31.59
CA THR A 591 -14.89 24.59 -32.42
C THR A 591 -15.05 23.13 -32.84
N GLN A 592 -16.23 22.56 -32.63
CA GLN A 592 -16.54 21.18 -32.99
C GLN A 592 -17.56 21.17 -34.12
N LEU A 593 -17.22 20.51 -35.22
CA LEU A 593 -18.06 20.39 -36.40
C LEU A 593 -18.36 18.91 -36.68
N PRO A 594 -19.47 18.38 -36.14
CA PRO A 594 -19.92 17.03 -36.48
C PRO A 594 -20.36 16.96 -37.94
N SER A 595 -20.06 15.85 -38.61
CA SER A 595 -20.57 15.55 -39.95
C SER A 595 -22.08 15.34 -39.92
N GLN A 596 -22.73 15.43 -41.09
CA GLN A 596 -24.16 15.12 -41.23
C GLN A 596 -24.49 13.75 -40.62
N GLY A 597 -25.56 13.69 -39.83
CA GLY A 597 -26.02 12.49 -39.14
C GLY A 597 -25.35 12.18 -37.81
N VAL A 598 -24.26 12.88 -37.42
CA VAL A 598 -23.61 12.74 -36.11
C VAL A 598 -24.17 13.75 -35.12
N THR A 599 -24.56 13.31 -33.92
CA THR A 599 -25.00 14.16 -32.81
C THR A 599 -24.11 13.92 -31.58
N GLY A 600 -23.77 14.98 -30.85
CA GLY A 600 -22.93 14.89 -29.66
C GLY A 600 -22.90 16.17 -28.84
N ASN A 601 -22.22 16.13 -27.70
CA ASN A 601 -22.12 17.23 -26.74
C ASN A 601 -20.66 17.59 -26.47
N TRP A 602 -20.35 18.89 -26.38
CA TRP A 602 -19.04 19.40 -25.96
C TRP A 602 -19.05 19.77 -24.48
N ASN A 603 -18.08 19.26 -23.73
CA ASN A 603 -17.80 19.68 -22.36
C ASN A 603 -16.61 20.65 -22.34
N PRO A 604 -16.84 21.96 -22.13
CA PRO A 604 -15.77 22.96 -22.16
C PRO A 604 -14.84 22.91 -20.95
N LYS A 605 -15.21 22.22 -19.85
CA LYS A 605 -14.36 22.10 -18.66
C LYS A 605 -13.32 21.00 -18.80
N THR A 606 -13.67 19.92 -19.49
CA THR A 606 -12.78 18.77 -19.69
C THR A 606 -12.20 18.71 -21.09
N PHE A 607 -12.60 19.63 -21.98
CA PHE A 607 -12.24 19.66 -23.40
C PHE A 607 -12.62 18.36 -24.14
N THR A 608 -13.76 17.77 -23.77
CA THR A 608 -14.22 16.47 -24.25
C THR A 608 -15.44 16.62 -25.15
N TYR A 609 -15.42 15.96 -26.32
CA TYR A 609 -16.60 15.78 -27.17
C TYR A 609 -17.13 14.36 -27.03
N THR A 610 -18.40 14.21 -26.67
CA THR A 610 -19.07 12.91 -26.50
C THR A 610 -20.16 12.76 -27.56
N VAL A 611 -20.05 11.74 -28.42
CA VAL A 611 -21.04 11.41 -29.43
C VAL A 611 -22.20 10.68 -28.77
N THR A 612 -23.43 11.07 -29.09
CA THR A 612 -24.65 10.49 -28.51
C THR A 612 -25.52 9.76 -29.53
N ASN A 613 -25.37 10.06 -30.83
CA ASN A 613 -26.10 9.36 -31.89
C ASN A 613 -25.44 9.50 -33.28
N MET A 614 -25.71 8.54 -34.16
CA MET A 614 -25.36 8.52 -35.58
C MET A 614 -26.48 7.92 -36.42
N THR A 615 -26.93 8.63 -37.47
CA THR A 615 -27.90 8.11 -38.46
C THR A 615 -27.23 7.55 -39.72
N THR A 616 -25.93 7.76 -39.90
CA THR A 616 -25.13 7.25 -41.02
C THR A 616 -24.20 6.12 -40.57
N ASP A 617 -23.74 5.28 -41.51
CA ASP A 617 -22.79 4.17 -41.23
C ASP A 617 -21.38 4.67 -40.92
N THR A 618 -21.02 5.84 -41.41
CA THR A 618 -19.74 6.51 -41.11
C THR A 618 -20.00 7.98 -40.81
N GLY A 619 -19.18 8.56 -39.93
CA GLY A 619 -19.26 9.97 -39.59
C GLY A 619 -17.95 10.44 -38.99
N TYR A 620 -17.87 11.73 -38.67
CA TYR A 620 -16.73 12.28 -37.97
C TYR A 620 -17.10 13.56 -37.21
N VAL A 621 -16.22 13.98 -36.31
CA VAL A 621 -16.26 15.30 -35.68
C VAL A 621 -14.92 15.97 -35.90
N ASP A 622 -14.90 17.08 -36.63
CA ASP A 622 -13.71 17.91 -36.75
C ASP A 622 -13.63 18.84 -35.55
N ILE A 623 -12.59 18.71 -34.74
CA ILE A 623 -12.31 19.60 -33.62
C ILE A 623 -11.17 20.51 -34.03
N THR A 624 -11.46 21.81 -34.09
CA THR A 624 -10.48 22.86 -34.42
C THR A 624 -10.12 23.62 -33.16
N ALA A 625 -8.84 23.75 -32.88
CA ALA A 625 -8.32 24.63 -31.83
C ALA A 625 -7.67 25.86 -32.43
N LYS A 626 -7.86 27.01 -31.79
CA LYS A 626 -7.19 28.27 -32.12
C LYS A 626 -6.48 28.83 -30.89
N TYR A 627 -5.20 29.16 -31.05
CA TYR A 627 -4.34 29.74 -30.02
C TYR A 627 -3.81 31.10 -30.49
N SER A 628 -3.94 32.14 -29.67
CA SER A 628 -3.40 33.46 -29.96
C SER A 628 -2.02 33.62 -29.33
N VAL A 629 -1.01 33.95 -30.13
CA VAL A 629 0.38 34.15 -29.70
C VAL A 629 0.88 35.51 -30.18
N THR A 630 1.58 36.24 -29.31
CA THR A 630 2.24 37.49 -29.70
C THR A 630 3.65 37.23 -30.20
N ILE A 631 3.92 37.59 -31.45
CA ILE A 631 5.22 37.50 -32.12
C ILE A 631 5.55 38.88 -32.71
N SER A 632 6.70 39.44 -32.33
CA SER A 632 7.17 40.77 -32.76
C SER A 632 6.10 41.85 -32.56
N ASP A 633 5.49 41.87 -31.36
CA ASP A 633 4.44 42.81 -30.94
C ASP A 633 3.14 42.76 -31.79
N LYS A 634 2.96 41.70 -32.60
CA LYS A 634 1.73 41.40 -33.35
C LYS A 634 1.08 40.12 -32.83
N GLN A 635 -0.25 40.11 -32.72
CA GLN A 635 -0.98 38.88 -32.41
C GLN A 635 -1.16 38.03 -33.68
N GLU A 636 -0.71 36.78 -33.63
CA GLU A 636 -0.95 35.76 -34.64
C GLU A 636 -1.86 34.67 -34.06
N ILE A 637 -2.79 34.18 -34.88
CA ILE A 637 -3.65 33.04 -34.51
C ILE A 637 -3.08 31.79 -35.16
N ARG A 638 -2.67 30.83 -34.35
CA ARG A 638 -2.35 29.47 -34.78
C ARG A 638 -3.61 28.63 -34.71
N SER A 639 -3.81 27.76 -35.70
CA SER A 639 -4.98 26.90 -35.79
C SER A 639 -4.56 25.52 -36.24
N ASP A 640 -5.14 24.50 -35.63
CA ASP A 640 -5.00 23.10 -36.05
C ASP A 640 -6.34 22.38 -35.89
N THR A 641 -6.58 21.40 -36.74
CA THR A 641 -7.84 20.64 -36.80
C THR A 641 -7.55 19.15 -36.82
N LYS A 642 -8.17 18.42 -35.90
CA LYS A 642 -8.14 16.97 -35.84
C LYS A 642 -9.53 16.40 -36.02
N ARG A 643 -9.59 15.27 -36.72
CA ARG A 643 -10.83 14.57 -37.03
C ARG A 643 -10.98 13.36 -36.12
N PHE A 644 -12.04 13.33 -35.32
CA PHE A 644 -12.49 12.13 -34.62
C PHE A 644 -13.38 11.32 -35.55
N VAL A 645 -12.87 10.19 -36.06
CA VAL A 645 -13.55 9.34 -37.04
C VAL A 645 -14.49 8.37 -36.34
N LEU A 646 -15.66 8.13 -36.92
CA LEU A 646 -16.70 7.27 -36.37
C LEU A 646 -17.18 6.30 -37.44
N SER A 647 -17.37 5.04 -37.07
CA SER A 647 -17.92 4.03 -37.98
C SER A 647 -18.83 3.05 -37.25
N LYS A 648 -19.92 2.63 -37.88
CA LYS A 648 -20.79 1.57 -37.38
C LYS A 648 -20.24 0.21 -37.76
N ARG A 649 -20.28 -0.73 -36.83
CA ARG A 649 -20.05 -2.15 -37.08
C ARG A 649 -21.36 -2.91 -36.88
N LYS A 650 -21.91 -3.43 -37.98
CA LYS A 650 -23.16 -4.22 -38.00
C LYS A 650 -22.80 -5.69 -37.75
N ASP A 651 -23.04 -6.20 -36.55
CA ASP A 651 -22.83 -7.62 -36.22
C ASP A 651 -23.95 -8.11 -35.29
N VAL A 652 -24.63 -9.19 -35.67
CA VAL A 652 -25.91 -9.64 -35.10
C VAL A 652 -25.82 -10.21 -33.66
N GLU A 653 -24.73 -9.99 -32.91
CA GLU A 653 -24.63 -10.51 -31.53
C GLU A 653 -23.65 -9.81 -30.55
N ASN A 654 -22.83 -8.82 -30.93
CA ASN A 654 -21.76 -8.33 -30.04
C ASN A 654 -21.93 -6.87 -29.58
N THR A 655 -22.38 -6.71 -28.34
CA THR A 655 -22.51 -5.42 -27.61
C THR A 655 -21.16 -4.87 -27.10
N VAL A 656 -20.03 -5.41 -27.59
CA VAL A 656 -18.70 -5.21 -27.01
C VAL A 656 -17.92 -4.11 -27.73
N VAL A 657 -17.58 -3.04 -26.99
CA VAL A 657 -16.71 -1.94 -27.44
C VAL A 657 -15.29 -2.20 -26.94
N TYR A 658 -14.30 -2.10 -27.81
CA TYR A 658 -12.88 -2.17 -27.45
C TYR A 658 -12.28 -0.77 -27.44
N THR A 659 -11.34 -0.50 -26.54
CA THR A 659 -10.71 0.83 -26.42
C THR A 659 -9.24 0.71 -26.07
N LEU A 660 -8.42 1.48 -26.75
CA LEU A 660 -6.99 1.64 -26.57
C LEU A 660 -6.72 3.01 -25.93
N GLN A 661 -5.99 3.01 -24.82
CA GLN A 661 -5.65 4.22 -24.07
C GLN A 661 -4.14 4.34 -23.93
N SER A 662 -3.61 5.55 -24.12
CA SER A 662 -2.20 5.88 -23.85
C SER A 662 -2.06 6.56 -22.48
N SER A 663 -0.91 6.39 -21.81
CA SER A 663 -0.53 7.17 -20.63
C SER A 663 -0.37 8.66 -20.94
N ASP A 664 -0.03 8.99 -22.20
CA ASP A 664 0.28 10.34 -22.65
C ASP A 664 -0.25 10.56 -24.06
N THR A 665 -0.77 11.76 -24.32
CA THR A 665 -1.29 12.16 -25.64
C THR A 665 -0.20 12.75 -26.55
N ILE A 666 0.92 13.18 -25.97
CA ILE A 666 2.02 13.89 -26.64
C ILE A 666 3.35 13.48 -26.01
N ILE A 667 4.39 13.31 -26.84
CA ILE A 667 5.79 13.14 -26.39
C ILE A 667 6.62 14.33 -26.88
N LYS A 668 7.46 14.87 -26.02
CA LYS A 668 8.46 15.88 -26.38
C LYS A 668 9.77 15.21 -26.74
N LYS A 669 10.35 15.58 -27.87
CA LYS A 669 11.72 15.22 -28.23
C LYS A 669 12.64 16.38 -27.84
N LEU A 670 13.58 16.09 -26.94
CA LEU A 670 14.54 17.04 -26.39
C LEU A 670 15.73 17.24 -27.33
N THR A 671 16.50 18.31 -27.08
CA THR A 671 17.63 18.72 -27.93
C THR A 671 18.82 17.74 -27.95
N ASP A 672 18.87 16.80 -27.00
CA ASP A 672 19.84 15.71 -26.94
C ASP A 672 19.31 14.41 -27.60
N ASN A 673 18.22 14.50 -28.36
CA ASN A 673 17.47 13.40 -28.98
C ASN A 673 16.84 12.41 -27.99
N THR A 674 16.73 12.77 -26.70
CA THR A 674 15.93 11.98 -25.74
C THR A 674 14.44 12.38 -25.80
N PHE A 675 13.58 11.56 -25.20
CA PHE A 675 12.13 11.77 -25.19
C PHE A 675 11.61 12.02 -23.77
N ASP A 676 10.61 12.89 -23.65
CA ASP A 676 9.89 13.21 -22.41
C ASP A 676 8.37 13.13 -22.65
N PRO A 677 7.66 12.13 -22.07
CA PRO A 677 8.22 11.05 -21.26
C PRO A 677 9.08 10.09 -22.08
N LYS A 678 10.07 9.47 -21.42
CA LYS A 678 10.98 8.51 -22.07
C LYS A 678 10.27 7.26 -22.60
N THR A 679 9.16 6.88 -21.97
CA THR A 679 8.37 5.70 -22.31
C THR A 679 6.89 6.05 -22.27
N ILE A 680 6.12 5.41 -23.12
CA ILE A 680 4.66 5.51 -23.20
C ILE A 680 4.04 4.15 -22.94
N LYS A 681 2.92 4.12 -22.20
CA LYS A 681 2.17 2.89 -21.93
C LYS A 681 0.85 2.91 -22.68
N PHE A 682 0.62 1.90 -23.50
CA PHE A 682 -0.70 1.63 -24.10
C PHE A 682 -1.42 0.56 -23.30
N SER A 683 -2.71 0.75 -23.04
CA SER A 683 -3.58 -0.17 -22.30
C SER A 683 -4.84 -0.45 -23.12
N SER A 684 -5.23 -1.71 -23.24
CA SER A 684 -6.42 -2.14 -23.97
C SER A 684 -7.53 -2.60 -23.03
N PHE A 685 -8.75 -2.25 -23.41
CA PHE A 685 -9.95 -2.53 -22.64
C PHE A 685 -11.10 -2.98 -23.53
N TYR A 686 -12.09 -3.62 -22.93
CA TYR A 686 -13.37 -3.92 -23.53
C TYR A 686 -14.52 -3.55 -22.59
N ARG A 687 -15.69 -3.31 -23.16
CA ARG A 687 -16.93 -2.99 -22.45
C ARG A 687 -18.12 -3.66 -23.13
N GLU A 688 -18.93 -4.39 -22.38
CA GLU A 688 -20.15 -5.03 -22.90
C GLU A 688 -21.36 -4.16 -22.52
N GLY A 689 -22.02 -3.57 -23.52
CA GLY A 689 -23.15 -2.66 -23.28
C GLY A 689 -22.76 -1.44 -22.43
N ASN A 690 -23.53 -1.21 -21.36
CA ASN A 690 -23.33 -0.12 -20.39
C ASN A 690 -22.56 -0.55 -19.13
N LEU A 691 -21.94 -1.74 -19.12
CA LEU A 691 -21.18 -2.23 -17.97
C LEU A 691 -19.85 -1.46 -17.80
N SER A 692 -19.21 -1.64 -16.65
CA SER A 692 -17.88 -1.07 -16.40
C SER A 692 -16.82 -1.66 -17.34
N GLN A 693 -15.89 -0.81 -17.76
CA GLN A 693 -14.76 -1.18 -18.62
C GLN A 693 -13.84 -2.21 -17.93
N LYS A 694 -13.45 -3.26 -18.65
CA LYS A 694 -12.54 -4.32 -18.19
C LYS A 694 -11.29 -4.35 -19.07
N LYS A 695 -10.15 -4.79 -18.52
CA LYS A 695 -8.92 -5.00 -19.30
C LYS A 695 -9.16 -6.06 -20.39
N TYR A 696 -8.67 -5.81 -21.60
CA TYR A 696 -8.78 -6.75 -22.72
C TYR A 696 -7.41 -7.25 -23.13
N ASN A 697 -7.22 -8.57 -23.23
CA ASN A 697 -5.99 -9.15 -23.75
C ASN A 697 -6.04 -9.25 -25.27
N GLY A 698 -5.39 -8.32 -25.98
CA GLY A 698 -5.28 -8.30 -27.44
C GLY A 698 -3.84 -8.28 -27.91
N ALA A 699 -3.64 -8.24 -29.23
CA ALA A 699 -2.33 -8.13 -29.85
C ALA A 699 -2.03 -6.67 -30.21
N PHE A 700 -0.92 -6.11 -29.72
CA PHE A 700 -0.50 -4.74 -30.02
C PHE A 700 0.52 -4.72 -31.15
N GLN A 701 0.31 -3.81 -32.11
CA GLN A 701 1.29 -3.39 -33.12
C GLN A 701 1.67 -1.95 -32.84
N ILE A 702 2.96 -1.63 -32.78
CA ILE A 702 3.45 -0.26 -32.64
C ILE A 702 4.25 0.12 -33.87
N LEU A 703 3.87 1.24 -34.47
CA LEU A 703 4.49 1.81 -35.65
C LEU A 703 5.02 3.22 -35.34
N GLU A 704 6.12 3.58 -36.00
CA GLU A 704 6.68 4.93 -35.98
C GLU A 704 6.66 5.53 -37.39
N SER A 705 6.42 6.84 -37.47
CA SER A 705 6.57 7.63 -38.69
C SER A 705 7.43 8.85 -38.40
N ASP A 706 8.25 9.25 -39.38
CA ASP A 706 9.05 10.47 -39.41
C ASP A 706 8.34 11.64 -40.13
N GLY A 707 7.04 11.48 -40.41
CA GLY A 707 6.25 12.41 -41.21
C GLY A 707 5.79 11.79 -42.53
N GLY A 708 6.36 10.64 -42.90
CA GLY A 708 5.93 9.81 -44.04
C GLY A 708 5.16 8.55 -43.61
N VAL A 709 5.49 7.42 -44.23
CA VAL A 709 4.83 6.13 -44.04
C VAL A 709 5.12 5.55 -42.65
N PHE A 710 4.10 5.00 -41.99
CA PHE A 710 4.28 4.28 -40.73
C PHE A 710 5.05 2.97 -40.93
N THR A 711 6.10 2.78 -40.14
CA THR A 711 6.95 1.58 -40.14
C THR A 711 6.77 0.82 -38.84
N GLU A 712 6.52 -0.49 -38.91
CA GLU A 712 6.38 -1.34 -37.73
C GLU A 712 7.70 -1.41 -36.93
N LYS A 713 7.62 -1.16 -35.62
CA LYS A 713 8.75 -1.24 -34.68
C LYS A 713 8.57 -2.32 -33.62
N TYR A 714 7.33 -2.76 -33.42
CA TYR A 714 6.98 -3.82 -32.49
C TYR A 714 5.67 -4.47 -32.91
N PHE A 715 5.61 -5.79 -32.74
CA PHE A 715 4.37 -6.55 -32.74
C PHE A 715 4.40 -7.54 -31.57
N SER A 716 3.25 -7.73 -30.92
CA SER A 716 3.15 -8.59 -29.74
C SER A 716 3.37 -10.06 -30.10
N SER A 717 4.12 -10.78 -29.28
CA SER A 717 4.28 -12.25 -29.39
C SER A 717 3.18 -13.02 -28.65
N VAL A 718 2.48 -12.36 -27.73
CA VAL A 718 1.38 -12.90 -26.92
C VAL A 718 0.27 -11.85 -26.79
N LYS A 719 -0.96 -12.30 -26.53
CA LYS A 719 -2.05 -11.38 -26.19
C LYS A 719 -1.86 -10.87 -24.77
N GLN A 720 -1.98 -9.57 -24.58
CA GLN A 720 -1.76 -8.89 -23.30
C GLN A 720 -2.70 -7.68 -23.20
N SER A 721 -2.87 -7.11 -22.00
CA SER A 721 -3.75 -5.94 -21.80
C SER A 721 -3.03 -4.60 -21.82
N GLU A 722 -1.70 -4.61 -21.83
CA GLU A 722 -0.89 -3.41 -21.79
C GLU A 722 0.49 -3.66 -22.39
N ILE A 723 1.09 -2.61 -22.94
CA ILE A 723 2.47 -2.61 -23.45
C ILE A 723 3.13 -1.26 -23.15
N VAL A 724 4.37 -1.32 -22.67
CA VAL A 724 5.24 -0.13 -22.50
C VAL A 724 6.20 -0.06 -23.67
N TYR A 725 6.29 1.11 -24.29
CA TYR A 725 7.09 1.34 -25.47
C TYR A 725 8.04 2.51 -25.28
N THR A 726 9.27 2.35 -25.77
CA THR A 726 10.27 3.40 -25.90
C THR A 726 10.45 3.70 -27.38
N PRO A 727 10.31 4.97 -27.80
CA PRO A 727 10.56 5.33 -29.19
C PRO A 727 11.98 4.92 -29.61
N LYS A 728 12.10 4.34 -30.81
CA LYS A 728 13.36 3.76 -31.33
C LYS A 728 14.02 4.63 -32.39
N SER A 729 13.24 5.40 -33.16
CA SER A 729 13.75 6.28 -34.20
C SER A 729 14.01 7.67 -33.65
N ASP A 730 15.22 8.19 -33.86
CA ASP A 730 15.54 9.58 -33.51
C ASP A 730 14.67 10.58 -34.30
N ASN A 731 14.21 10.23 -35.50
CA ASN A 731 13.42 11.12 -36.36
C ASN A 731 11.90 10.92 -36.22
N VAL A 732 11.44 10.20 -35.20
CA VAL A 732 10.01 9.94 -35.00
C VAL A 732 9.25 11.26 -34.79
N THR A 733 8.15 11.43 -35.54
CA THR A 733 7.20 12.53 -35.40
C THR A 733 5.81 12.02 -35.01
N LYS A 734 5.51 10.74 -35.24
CA LYS A 734 4.27 10.08 -34.82
C LYS A 734 4.52 8.64 -34.38
N ILE A 735 3.83 8.23 -33.32
CA ILE A 735 3.80 6.85 -32.85
C ILE A 735 2.37 6.37 -32.91
N GLN A 736 2.13 5.24 -33.57
CA GLN A 736 0.81 4.66 -33.70
C GLN A 736 0.77 3.29 -33.06
N CYS A 737 -0.25 3.05 -32.25
CA CYS A 737 -0.53 1.75 -31.66
C CYS A 737 -1.85 1.23 -32.25
N VAL A 738 -1.83 0.00 -32.76
CA VAL A 738 -3.01 -0.69 -33.30
C VAL A 738 -3.25 -1.94 -32.46
N LEU A 739 -4.49 -2.10 -32.00
CA LEU A 739 -4.95 -3.25 -31.23
C LEU A 739 -5.69 -4.21 -32.17
N TYR A 740 -5.25 -5.47 -32.22
CA TYR A 740 -5.91 -6.54 -32.95
C TYR A 740 -6.52 -7.57 -31.99
N LYS A 741 -7.59 -8.22 -32.45
CA LYS A 741 -8.25 -9.32 -31.73
C LYS A 741 -7.35 -10.55 -31.62
N GLU A 742 -6.68 -10.88 -32.73
CA GLU A 742 -5.84 -12.06 -32.90
C GLU A 742 -4.41 -11.67 -33.29
N LEU A 743 -3.46 -12.60 -33.11
CA LEU A 743 -2.03 -12.39 -33.44
C LEU A 743 -1.75 -12.39 -34.96
N ASP A 744 -2.77 -12.62 -35.80
CA ASP A 744 -2.66 -12.69 -37.26
C ASP A 744 -2.86 -11.35 -37.98
N LYS A 745 -3.14 -10.26 -37.23
CA LYS A 745 -3.41 -8.90 -37.73
C LYS A 745 -4.64 -8.78 -38.64
N THR A 746 -5.58 -9.72 -38.58
CA THR A 746 -6.76 -9.70 -39.48
C THR A 746 -7.91 -8.82 -38.97
N ASP A 747 -8.09 -8.77 -37.65
CA ASP A 747 -9.21 -8.08 -36.98
C ASP A 747 -8.71 -6.89 -36.15
N GLU A 748 -8.63 -5.69 -36.74
CA GLU A 748 -8.34 -4.45 -36.00
C GLU A 748 -9.53 -4.05 -35.12
N LEU A 749 -9.25 -3.81 -33.84
CA LEU A 749 -10.24 -3.44 -32.84
C LEU A 749 -10.20 -1.95 -32.51
N ASP A 750 -9.01 -1.37 -32.41
CA ASP A 750 -8.82 0.06 -32.13
C ASP A 750 -7.43 0.55 -32.55
N ARG A 751 -7.28 1.86 -32.74
CA ARG A 751 -6.05 2.52 -33.18
C ARG A 751 -5.87 3.87 -32.49
N TYR A 752 -4.68 4.10 -31.96
CA TYR A 752 -4.31 5.32 -31.26
C TYR A 752 -3.03 5.92 -31.85
N THR A 753 -3.00 7.23 -32.14
CA THR A 753 -1.82 7.93 -32.64
C THR A 753 -1.36 9.03 -31.67
N ILE A 754 -0.09 8.99 -31.26
CA ILE A 754 0.58 10.00 -30.44
C ILE A 754 1.47 10.85 -31.34
N ASN A 755 1.43 12.16 -31.16
CA ASN A 755 2.36 13.08 -31.83
C ASN A 755 3.65 13.22 -31.01
N VAL A 756 4.79 13.20 -31.70
CA VAL A 756 6.11 13.50 -31.12
C VAL A 756 6.56 14.86 -31.62
N ILE A 757 6.79 15.78 -30.70
CA ILE A 757 7.07 17.18 -31.01
C ILE A 757 8.50 17.48 -30.62
N SER A 758 9.29 17.90 -31.61
CA SER A 758 10.66 18.34 -31.37
C SER A 758 10.67 19.75 -30.78
N ASP A 759 11.40 19.94 -29.70
CA ASP A 759 11.76 21.28 -29.23
C ASP A 759 12.72 21.87 -30.27
N GLN A 760 12.20 22.70 -31.18
CA GLN A 760 13.03 23.27 -32.24
C GLN A 760 14.05 24.20 -31.61
N THR A 761 15.32 23.79 -31.58
CA THR A 761 16.40 24.77 -31.56
C THR A 761 16.43 25.42 -32.93
N VAL A 762 16.25 26.74 -32.99
CA VAL A 762 16.71 27.52 -34.14
C VAL A 762 18.19 27.16 -34.32
N ASP A 763 18.53 26.53 -35.45
CA ASP A 763 19.93 26.35 -35.85
C ASP A 763 20.47 27.72 -36.27
N ILE A 764 20.82 28.51 -35.26
CA ILE A 764 21.63 29.71 -35.47
C ILE A 764 23.01 29.17 -35.85
N GLY A 765 23.34 29.24 -37.14
CA GLY A 765 24.53 28.70 -37.82
C GLY A 765 25.91 29.20 -37.32
N CYS A 766 26.06 29.36 -36.00
CA CYS A 766 27.25 29.85 -35.32
C CYS A 766 27.90 28.80 -34.41
N ARG A 767 27.42 27.54 -34.36
CA ARG A 767 28.03 26.50 -33.50
C ARG A 767 29.48 26.14 -33.87
N ASN A 768 30.07 26.69 -34.93
CA ASN A 768 31.43 26.38 -35.36
C ASN A 768 32.51 27.48 -35.19
N LEU A 769 32.29 28.54 -34.41
CA LEU A 769 33.34 29.59 -34.24
C LEU A 769 33.94 29.78 -32.84
N ILE A 770 33.48 29.08 -31.78
CA ILE A 770 34.05 29.29 -30.42
C ILE A 770 34.35 27.98 -29.67
N ARG A 771 34.51 26.86 -30.38
CA ARG A 771 35.11 25.64 -29.80
C ARG A 771 36.23 25.12 -30.71
N ASN A 772 37.34 25.87 -30.76
CA ASN A 772 38.72 25.37 -30.92
C ASN A 772 39.70 26.50 -31.32
N SER A 773 39.75 27.60 -30.57
CA SER A 773 40.97 28.40 -30.55
C SER A 773 41.41 28.60 -29.10
N LYS A 774 42.44 27.86 -28.72
CA LYS A 774 43.25 28.17 -27.54
C LYS A 774 44.21 29.34 -27.78
N ASP A 775 44.22 29.91 -28.99
CA ASP A 775 45.07 31.05 -29.35
C ASP A 775 44.25 32.15 -30.04
N LEU A 776 44.14 33.30 -29.38
CA LEU A 776 43.94 34.58 -30.04
C LEU A 776 45.33 35.04 -30.50
N ILE A 777 45.77 34.62 -31.69
CA ILE A 777 46.96 35.19 -32.32
C ILE A 777 46.56 36.54 -32.90
N PHE A 778 47.02 37.62 -32.26
CA PHE A 778 47.19 38.89 -32.94
C PHE A 778 48.26 38.71 -34.03
N ASN A 779 47.84 38.52 -35.28
CA ASN A 779 48.76 38.75 -36.39
C ASN A 779 48.95 40.27 -36.51
N SER A 780 50.16 40.67 -36.13
CA SER A 780 50.76 41.97 -36.39
C SER A 780 50.44 42.49 -37.79
N TYR A 781 49.64 43.56 -37.88
CA TYR A 781 49.83 44.54 -38.94
C TYR A 781 50.84 45.57 -38.41
N GLY A 782 52.03 45.53 -38.99
CA GLY A 782 53.19 46.25 -38.53
C GLY A 782 53.04 47.76 -38.60
N LEU A 783 53.59 48.42 -37.59
CA LEU A 783 54.20 49.73 -37.73
C LEU A 783 55.29 49.63 -38.81
N VAL A 784 55.08 50.29 -39.96
CA VAL A 784 56.21 50.82 -40.73
C VAL A 784 56.60 52.12 -40.05
N LYS A 785 57.82 52.18 -39.52
CA LYS A 785 58.46 53.44 -39.13
C LYS A 785 58.57 54.34 -40.36
N ILE A 786 57.90 55.50 -40.33
CA ILE A 786 58.43 56.80 -40.79
C ILE A 786 57.97 57.84 -39.79
#